data_AF-A2DN48-F1
#
_entry.id   AF-A2DN48-F1
#
_cell.length_a   1.000
_cell.length_b   1.000
_cell.length_c   1.000
_cell.angle_alpha   90.00
_cell.angle_beta   90.00
_cell.angle_gamma   90.00
#
_symmetry.space_group_name_H-M   'P 1'
#
loop_
_entity.id
_entity.type
_entity.pdbx_description
1 polymer ?
#
loop_
_entity_poly.entity_id
_entity_poly.type
_entity_poly.pdbx_seq_one_letter_code
_entity_poly.pdbx_strand_id
1 'polypeptide(L)'
;MIFLFLYSIISKTVYLRGEWGNTYPAEEAESFFEYLHPELLEKVRPILWNNMKAPKEHVFSKLIGIVDPKILNLLDFALKTRYFNPKAISKIPEKRENITLNMWGAVKREWGQNLDQDMNLKLIQLTMDGGAFKDKMDKLRTVVRSYSQYSSIISQVALNSDAEKYKFLPSGQQFASVNGRVVKFDVIEIVGAIFQEYKLSNTIKKLNIENTNFLYQRPGRHVYHWSPLCEHAPVLEYHEMWRSRSMWAKTLTPNNNYMEFLKYKDNLVETQIFMRVGNPNIAYVMETLRNMANNQFPGRFHIFLYGNMSDPTERLWVSTYWRVCDSSGPRIGATFLFEAVTMGFKKAYKRTTCETSWRQVKNLYKQDFIMKRAEMVWDYCNKHKMNGFAYNINGEFFYDDEAFEKFNDRIMVTSKRLMHAMKQGLKTDDLNFNDWYRTDGLFVSGRPPIEIRAQNRLTISDKNAGVVETALTALYKNLENGNDVEKAKCPVFLINYKNPNFTDSACSHVYKVNTIDRQAKEFFGDVKTIIGPFVFKDELSSEQIDYVSSRVNYTYHHSLPAVNMLQRHFIEIFRAEEDFANRKRDAKPSVNEKSLIKSRQGQVTFTIIANFALRTIWPISELLHMLSDVELVGVDLYPSVIAQDHDSIKQISTGTYFPAFATPYADVPVNDFGILRPSTWELRHQKGNFTVPGIVITGYIENVSIIKIKDEYRKPFETGYFAVVLPPGIHECQGFEYKKFYVDSFIPEVKIYKPGKTVEDIPSNNNTALFMFMWYPDSYWRARVSLYTFLSNCSTPTIYFLDPFVSLYAPKDYVSIILPVFTPHFGPKPSSNLLFVKGGKYYYPGLLMHSFYDKIIFADEALVFRGDGTRIARVDWKNASVCAVEYPDKNKNSNINSWSLKTMRIGRPYHTPALLCYCLSMYTKQRGPEYYLDLSKTKARARTTMGFGDEEYLNLLQLKVQFLTLPSSVVYDAQFMKRKLAKNAIAHIRSCDNSDKWLGTKIRVLNKEVDNYFNEL
;
A
#
# COMPACT_ATOMS: atom_id res chain seq x y z
N MET A 1 -38.82 -26.72 -31.51
CA MET A 1 -38.98 -26.34 -30.08
C MET A 1 -38.15 -27.25 -29.15
N ILE A 2 -38.20 -28.58 -29.27
CA ILE A 2 -37.36 -29.52 -28.49
C ILE A 2 -35.85 -29.35 -28.73
N PHE A 3 -35.42 -29.02 -29.95
CA PHE A 3 -34.01 -28.77 -30.29
C PHE A 3 -33.45 -27.47 -29.68
N LEU A 4 -34.31 -26.45 -29.44
CA LEU A 4 -33.96 -25.22 -28.72
C LEU A 4 -33.92 -25.43 -27.20
N PHE A 5 -34.70 -26.38 -26.68
CA PHE A 5 -34.69 -26.78 -25.27
C PHE A 5 -33.45 -27.63 -24.91
N LEU A 6 -33.00 -28.49 -25.84
CA LEU A 6 -31.77 -29.29 -25.66
C LEU A 6 -30.49 -28.44 -25.67
N TYR A 7 -30.45 -27.34 -26.44
CA TYR A 7 -29.30 -26.43 -26.44
C TYR A 7 -29.21 -25.56 -25.17
N SER A 8 -30.31 -25.38 -24.43
CA SER A 8 -30.35 -24.65 -23.16
C SER A 8 -29.94 -25.47 -21.91
N ILE A 9 -29.71 -26.78 -22.05
CA ILE A 9 -29.47 -27.70 -20.91
C ILE A 9 -27.99 -28.13 -20.79
N ILE A 10 -27.10 -27.69 -21.67
CA ILE A 10 -25.68 -28.03 -21.53
C ILE A 10 -25.06 -27.08 -20.49
N SER A 11 -25.05 -27.50 -19.23
CA SER A 11 -24.22 -26.91 -18.17
C SER A 11 -22.84 -27.58 -18.18
N LYS A 12 -21.80 -26.80 -17.91
CA LYS A 12 -20.44 -27.27 -17.67
C LYS A 12 -20.13 -27.10 -16.20
N THR A 13 -19.70 -28.18 -15.55
CA THR A 13 -19.14 -28.11 -14.20
C THR A 13 -17.72 -27.56 -14.29
N VAL A 14 -17.47 -26.47 -13.56
CA VAL A 14 -16.16 -25.80 -13.51
C VAL A 14 -15.55 -26.01 -12.14
N TYR A 15 -14.29 -26.44 -12.13
CA TYR A 15 -13.46 -26.57 -10.94
C TYR A 15 -12.34 -25.54 -10.99
N LEU A 16 -12.02 -24.96 -9.84
CA LEU A 16 -10.82 -24.16 -9.65
C LEU A 16 -9.82 -24.98 -8.82
N ARG A 17 -8.68 -25.34 -9.42
CA ARG A 17 -7.66 -26.18 -8.77
C ARG A 17 -6.45 -25.35 -8.35
N GLY A 18 -5.96 -25.57 -7.14
CA GLY A 18 -4.65 -25.06 -6.71
C GLY A 18 -3.53 -25.95 -7.24
N GLU A 19 -2.40 -25.38 -7.65
CA GLU A 19 -1.21 -26.13 -8.06
C GLU A 19 -0.38 -26.64 -6.85
N TRP A 20 -1.05 -27.05 -5.78
CA TRP A 20 -0.48 -27.62 -4.56
C TRP A 20 -1.30 -28.78 -4.02
N GLY A 21 -0.68 -29.57 -3.14
CA GLY A 21 -1.25 -30.80 -2.62
C GLY A 21 -2.51 -30.62 -1.77
N ASN A 22 -3.42 -31.56 -1.93
CA ASN A 22 -4.64 -31.71 -1.13
C ASN A 22 -4.33 -32.24 0.29
N THR A 23 -5.18 -31.91 1.26
CA THR A 23 -5.10 -32.38 2.66
C THR A 23 -6.40 -33.05 3.08
N TYR A 24 -6.29 -33.98 4.02
CA TYR A 24 -7.44 -34.60 4.66
C TYR A 24 -8.04 -33.69 5.76
N PRO A 25 -9.35 -33.81 6.06
CA PRO A 25 -9.98 -33.03 7.11
C PRO A 25 -9.29 -33.15 8.49
N ALA A 26 -8.74 -34.31 8.83
CA ALA A 26 -8.04 -34.54 10.09
C ALA A 26 -6.76 -33.69 10.24
N GLU A 27 -6.01 -33.49 9.15
CA GLU A 27 -4.76 -32.70 9.13
C GLU A 27 -5.02 -31.20 9.26
N GLU A 28 -6.09 -30.74 8.61
CA GLU A 28 -6.59 -29.37 8.76
C GLU A 28 -7.15 -29.13 10.18
N ALA A 29 -7.86 -30.10 10.74
CA ALA A 29 -8.35 -30.04 12.11
C ALA A 29 -7.21 -29.98 13.14
N GLU A 30 -6.15 -30.77 12.96
CA GLU A 30 -4.96 -30.67 13.81
C GLU A 30 -4.33 -29.27 13.74
N SER A 31 -4.20 -28.72 12.52
CA SER A 31 -3.67 -27.37 12.32
C SER A 31 -4.55 -26.26 12.90
N PHE A 32 -5.87 -26.48 12.93
CA PHE A 32 -6.84 -25.63 13.62
C PHE A 32 -6.60 -25.63 15.15
N PHE A 33 -6.51 -26.83 15.76
CA PHE A 33 -6.30 -26.94 17.21
C PHE A 33 -4.96 -26.37 17.63
N GLU A 34 -3.87 -26.66 16.91
CA GLU A 34 -2.57 -26.05 17.19
C GLU A 34 -2.60 -24.52 17.16
N TYR A 35 -3.42 -23.93 16.28
CA TYR A 35 -3.48 -22.49 16.09
C TYR A 35 -4.38 -21.78 17.12
N LEU A 36 -5.54 -22.36 17.44
CA LEU A 36 -6.55 -21.71 18.30
C LEU A 36 -6.65 -22.30 19.72
N HIS A 37 -6.41 -23.59 19.87
CA HIS A 37 -6.63 -24.37 21.10
C HIS A 37 -5.50 -25.38 21.37
N PRO A 38 -4.25 -24.92 21.52
CA PRO A 38 -3.11 -25.81 21.72
C PRO A 38 -3.26 -26.69 22.98
N GLU A 39 -4.02 -26.23 23.98
CA GLU A 39 -4.33 -27.00 25.19
C GLU A 39 -5.17 -28.27 24.94
N LEU A 40 -5.90 -28.35 23.83
CA LEU A 40 -6.69 -29.53 23.47
C LEU A 40 -5.91 -30.55 22.62
N LEU A 41 -4.73 -30.14 22.12
CA LEU A 41 -4.01 -30.88 21.08
C LEU A 41 -3.61 -32.29 21.52
N GLU A 42 -3.13 -32.45 22.76
CA GLU A 42 -2.73 -33.75 23.30
C GLU A 42 -3.89 -34.77 23.33
N LYS A 43 -5.12 -34.29 23.57
CA LYS A 43 -6.32 -35.13 23.62
C LYS A 43 -6.85 -35.48 22.22
N VAL A 44 -6.86 -34.51 21.30
CA VAL A 44 -7.47 -34.68 19.98
C VAL A 44 -6.54 -35.35 18.97
N ARG A 45 -5.21 -35.14 19.08
CA ARG A 45 -4.23 -35.64 18.10
C ARG A 45 -4.30 -37.16 17.89
N PRO A 46 -4.34 -38.02 18.94
CA PRO A 46 -4.44 -39.47 18.74
C PRO A 46 -5.70 -39.88 17.98
N ILE A 47 -6.81 -39.18 18.21
CA ILE A 47 -8.10 -39.44 17.55
C ILE A 47 -8.04 -39.05 16.08
N LEU A 48 -7.50 -37.86 15.78
CA LEU A 48 -7.33 -37.38 14.41
C LEU A 48 -6.43 -38.32 13.61
N TRP A 49 -5.32 -38.76 14.19
CA TRP A 49 -4.36 -39.64 13.51
C TRP A 49 -4.91 -41.04 13.24
N ASN A 50 -5.68 -41.61 14.17
CA ASN A 50 -6.38 -42.88 13.96
C ASN A 50 -7.47 -42.79 12.86
N ASN A 51 -7.90 -41.58 12.50
CA ASN A 51 -8.94 -41.32 11.51
C ASN A 51 -8.44 -40.45 10.34
N MET A 52 -7.14 -40.51 10.03
CA MET A 52 -6.49 -39.56 9.12
C MET A 52 -7.15 -39.43 7.75
N LYS A 53 -7.58 -40.56 7.16
CA LYS A 53 -8.21 -40.63 5.83
C LYS A 53 -9.74 -40.60 5.88
N ALA A 54 -10.33 -40.42 7.06
CA ALA A 54 -11.77 -40.47 7.22
C ALA A 54 -12.44 -39.21 6.63
N PRO A 55 -13.69 -39.30 6.15
CA PRO A 55 -14.45 -38.14 5.73
C PRO A 55 -14.72 -37.19 6.90
N LYS A 56 -15.03 -35.93 6.60
CA LYS A 56 -15.25 -34.87 7.58
C LYS A 56 -16.25 -35.31 8.66
N GLU A 57 -17.37 -35.88 8.26
CA GLU A 57 -18.47 -36.29 9.15
C GLU A 57 -17.99 -37.32 10.19
N HIS A 58 -17.12 -38.24 9.79
CA HIS A 58 -16.55 -39.22 10.69
C HIS A 58 -15.58 -38.59 11.69
N VAL A 59 -14.69 -37.69 11.24
CA VAL A 59 -13.79 -36.94 12.11
C VAL A 59 -14.57 -36.18 13.18
N PHE A 60 -15.67 -35.52 12.79
CA PHE A 60 -16.56 -34.82 13.72
C PHE A 60 -17.15 -35.74 14.77
N SER A 61 -17.71 -36.87 14.35
CA SER A 61 -18.36 -37.82 15.26
C SER A 61 -17.42 -38.30 16.38
N LYS A 62 -16.11 -38.37 16.11
CA LYS A 62 -15.09 -38.79 17.08
C LYS A 62 -14.64 -37.68 18.03
N LEU A 63 -14.86 -36.41 17.69
CA LEU A 63 -14.53 -35.27 18.54
C LEU A 63 -15.68 -34.83 19.46
N ILE A 64 -16.90 -35.30 19.19
CA ILE A 64 -18.08 -35.07 20.04
C ILE A 64 -17.80 -35.62 21.46
N GLY A 65 -18.13 -34.81 22.48
CA GLY A 65 -17.91 -35.16 23.89
C GLY A 65 -16.51 -34.85 24.42
N ILE A 66 -15.55 -34.51 23.54
CA ILE A 66 -14.17 -34.13 23.90
C ILE A 66 -13.96 -32.63 23.72
N VAL A 67 -14.51 -32.09 22.63
CA VAL A 67 -14.39 -30.68 22.26
C VAL A 67 -15.73 -30.00 22.48
N ASP A 68 -15.70 -28.78 23.01
CA ASP A 68 -16.89 -27.95 23.20
C ASP A 68 -17.66 -27.79 21.87
N PRO A 69 -19.00 -27.94 21.86
CA PRO A 69 -19.81 -27.85 20.64
C PRO A 69 -19.60 -26.55 19.86
N LYS A 70 -19.36 -25.42 20.53
CA LYS A 70 -19.15 -24.13 19.88
C LYS A 70 -17.82 -24.08 19.13
N ILE A 71 -16.79 -24.72 19.70
CA ILE A 71 -15.48 -24.90 19.03
C ILE A 71 -15.65 -25.84 17.83
N LEU A 72 -16.45 -26.91 17.94
CA LEU A 72 -16.74 -27.79 16.82
C LEU A 72 -17.46 -27.07 15.67
N ASN A 73 -18.39 -26.15 15.94
CA ASN A 73 -19.02 -25.35 14.89
C ASN A 73 -18.01 -24.44 14.16
N LEU A 74 -17.06 -23.86 14.91
CA LEU A 74 -15.99 -23.05 14.32
C LEU A 74 -15.02 -23.92 13.49
N LEU A 75 -14.75 -25.16 13.92
CA LEU A 75 -13.97 -26.13 13.14
C LEU A 75 -14.70 -26.53 11.85
N ASP A 76 -16.02 -26.74 11.86
CA ASP A 76 -16.79 -27.07 10.65
C ASP A 76 -16.70 -25.94 9.62
N PHE A 77 -16.82 -24.70 10.09
CA PHE A 77 -16.62 -23.52 9.28
C PHE A 77 -15.20 -23.48 8.67
N ALA A 78 -14.18 -23.76 9.48
CA ALA A 78 -12.78 -23.79 9.04
C ALA A 78 -12.52 -24.85 7.95
N LEU A 79 -13.13 -26.03 8.07
CA LEU A 79 -12.98 -27.13 7.13
C LEU A 79 -13.81 -26.94 5.86
N LYS A 80 -15.01 -26.36 5.94
CA LYS A 80 -15.81 -25.97 4.76
C LYS A 80 -15.10 -24.91 3.93
N THR A 81 -14.45 -23.93 4.58
CA THR A 81 -13.67 -22.89 3.90
C THR A 81 -12.28 -23.36 3.50
N ARG A 82 -11.83 -24.52 4.00
CA ARG A 82 -10.49 -25.09 3.77
C ARG A 82 -9.36 -24.16 4.22
N TYR A 83 -9.65 -23.24 5.15
CA TYR A 83 -8.76 -22.14 5.53
C TYR A 83 -7.40 -22.63 6.06
N PHE A 84 -7.37 -23.78 6.75
CA PHE A 84 -6.15 -24.35 7.33
C PHE A 84 -5.38 -25.29 6.38
N ASN A 85 -5.85 -25.51 5.15
CA ASN A 85 -5.11 -26.32 4.17
C ASN A 85 -3.66 -25.86 3.95
N PRO A 86 -3.35 -24.55 3.77
CA PRO A 86 -1.97 -24.09 3.62
C PRO A 86 -1.07 -24.45 4.80
N LYS A 87 -1.59 -24.36 6.02
CA LYS A 87 -0.85 -24.70 7.24
C LYS A 87 -0.65 -26.20 7.39
N ALA A 88 -1.65 -27.00 7.02
CA ALA A 88 -1.58 -28.45 7.04
C ALA A 88 -0.59 -28.99 5.99
N ILE A 89 -0.66 -28.52 4.74
CA ILE A 89 0.22 -29.00 3.66
C ILE A 89 1.69 -28.66 3.93
N SER A 90 1.97 -27.55 4.61
CA SER A 90 3.32 -27.16 5.03
C SER A 90 3.96 -28.10 6.07
N LYS A 91 3.23 -29.11 6.56
CA LYS A 91 3.73 -30.14 7.48
C LYS A 91 3.81 -31.53 6.84
N ILE A 92 3.22 -31.70 5.65
CA ILE A 92 3.09 -33.00 5.01
C ILE A 92 4.20 -33.15 3.96
N PRO A 93 5.04 -34.18 4.05
CA PRO A 93 6.16 -34.37 3.13
C PRO A 93 5.74 -34.96 1.76
N GLU A 94 4.55 -35.55 1.67
CA GLU A 94 4.10 -36.28 0.47
C GLU A 94 3.35 -35.40 -0.52
N LYS A 95 3.73 -35.50 -1.80
CA LYS A 95 3.03 -34.84 -2.90
C LYS A 95 1.72 -35.56 -3.21
N ARG A 96 0.60 -34.90 -2.91
CA ARG A 96 -0.76 -35.39 -3.20
C ARG A 96 -1.33 -34.73 -4.46
N GLU A 97 -2.52 -35.19 -4.87
CA GLU A 97 -3.28 -34.55 -5.94
C GLU A 97 -3.52 -33.07 -5.68
N ASN A 98 -3.75 -32.31 -6.74
CA ASN A 98 -4.02 -30.87 -6.65
C ASN A 98 -5.33 -30.62 -5.89
N ILE A 99 -5.29 -29.69 -4.94
CA ILE A 99 -6.48 -29.27 -4.19
C ILE A 99 -7.55 -28.68 -5.13
N THR A 100 -8.82 -28.97 -4.84
CA THR A 100 -9.93 -28.17 -5.36
C THR A 100 -10.29 -27.08 -4.35
N LEU A 101 -10.36 -25.84 -4.82
CA LEU A 101 -10.50 -24.65 -3.97
C LEU A 101 -11.97 -24.29 -3.75
N ASN A 102 -12.25 -23.70 -2.59
CA ASN A 102 -13.54 -23.12 -2.21
C ASN A 102 -13.43 -21.59 -2.13
N MET A 103 -14.53 -20.91 -1.79
CA MET A 103 -14.61 -19.44 -1.62
C MET A 103 -14.39 -18.64 -2.91
N TRP A 104 -14.73 -19.22 -4.04
CA TRP A 104 -14.76 -18.55 -5.34
C TRP A 104 -16.15 -18.71 -5.98
N GLY A 105 -16.37 -18.08 -7.13
CA GLY A 105 -17.52 -18.43 -7.95
C GLY A 105 -17.39 -17.92 -9.38
N ALA A 106 -18.16 -18.52 -10.27
CA ALA A 106 -18.27 -18.07 -11.64
C ALA A 106 -19.36 -17.01 -11.77
N VAL A 107 -19.14 -16.05 -12.67
CA VAL A 107 -20.06 -14.95 -12.93
C VAL A 107 -20.40 -14.94 -14.40
N LYS A 108 -21.68 -15.11 -14.73
CA LYS A 108 -22.21 -14.79 -16.05
C LYS A 108 -22.74 -13.37 -16.03
N ARG A 109 -22.23 -12.51 -16.91
CA ARG A 109 -22.70 -11.12 -17.00
C ARG A 109 -23.94 -11.07 -17.86
N GLU A 110 -24.88 -10.22 -17.48
CA GLU A 110 -26.08 -9.93 -18.25
C GLU A 110 -26.15 -8.42 -18.45
N TRP A 111 -26.45 -7.98 -19.67
CA TRP A 111 -26.70 -6.56 -19.95
C TRP A 111 -28.00 -6.18 -19.25
N GLY A 112 -27.96 -5.33 -18.24
CA GLY A 112 -29.15 -4.96 -17.48
C GLY A 112 -29.31 -3.46 -17.32
N GLN A 113 -30.53 -3.07 -16.95
CA GLN A 113 -30.95 -1.68 -16.77
C GLN A 113 -30.25 -1.07 -15.55
N ASN A 114 -30.03 0.26 -15.60
CA ASN A 114 -29.59 1.01 -14.42
C ASN A 114 -30.65 0.85 -13.33
N LEU A 115 -30.26 0.31 -12.17
CA LEU A 115 -31.07 0.39 -10.96
C LEU A 115 -30.88 1.77 -10.37
N ASP A 116 -31.98 2.48 -10.21
CA ASP A 116 -32.02 3.66 -9.37
C ASP A 116 -31.92 3.27 -7.88
N GLN A 117 -31.87 4.30 -7.03
CA GLN A 117 -31.85 4.14 -5.59
C GLN A 117 -33.06 3.35 -5.06
N ASP A 118 -34.23 3.53 -5.69
CA ASP A 118 -35.49 2.90 -5.30
C ASP A 118 -35.45 1.38 -5.50
N MET A 119 -34.93 0.91 -6.63
CA MET A 119 -34.76 -0.53 -6.89
C MET A 119 -33.85 -1.20 -5.86
N ASN A 120 -32.84 -0.50 -5.35
CA ASN A 120 -31.97 -1.03 -4.31
C ASN A 120 -32.68 -1.09 -2.94
N LEU A 121 -33.49 -0.09 -2.61
CA LEU A 121 -34.34 -0.12 -1.41
C LEU A 121 -35.35 -1.26 -1.47
N LYS A 122 -35.98 -1.47 -2.63
CA LYS A 122 -36.88 -2.60 -2.88
C LYS A 122 -36.17 -3.95 -2.70
N LEU A 123 -34.93 -4.08 -3.18
CA LEU A 123 -34.09 -5.26 -2.97
C LEU A 123 -33.81 -5.49 -1.47
N ILE A 124 -33.48 -4.44 -0.72
CA ILE A 124 -33.24 -4.54 0.73
C ILE A 124 -34.53 -4.98 1.45
N GLN A 125 -35.66 -4.34 1.19
CA GLN A 125 -36.94 -4.75 1.79
C GLN A 125 -37.28 -6.20 1.45
N LEU A 126 -37.22 -6.56 0.16
CA LEU A 126 -37.47 -7.93 -0.27
C LEU A 126 -36.63 -8.93 0.53
N THR A 127 -35.34 -8.65 0.73
CA THR A 127 -34.41 -9.61 1.36
C THR A 127 -34.41 -9.56 2.89
N MET A 128 -34.82 -8.45 3.49
CA MET A 128 -34.71 -8.20 4.94
C MET A 128 -36.05 -8.23 5.69
N ASP A 129 -37.18 -8.32 4.98
CA ASP A 129 -38.53 -8.40 5.53
C ASP A 129 -38.82 -9.77 6.18
N GLY A 130 -39.20 -9.74 7.47
CA GLY A 130 -39.65 -10.91 8.24
C GLY A 130 -38.59 -11.99 8.49
N GLY A 131 -38.91 -12.97 9.34
CA GLY A 131 -38.06 -14.15 9.58
C GLY A 131 -36.85 -13.94 10.48
N ALA A 132 -36.18 -15.06 10.81
CA ALA A 132 -34.93 -15.06 11.57
C ALA A 132 -33.76 -14.60 10.70
N PHE A 133 -32.63 -14.28 11.33
CA PHE A 133 -31.42 -13.85 10.61
C PHE A 133 -31.02 -14.81 9.47
N LYS A 134 -31.08 -16.12 9.74
CA LYS A 134 -30.73 -17.18 8.78
C LYS A 134 -31.62 -17.12 7.54
N ASP A 135 -32.94 -17.00 7.72
CA ASP A 135 -33.91 -16.90 6.64
C ASP A 135 -33.65 -15.67 5.76
N LYS A 136 -33.30 -14.54 6.38
CA LYS A 136 -32.92 -13.31 5.67
C LYS A 136 -31.64 -13.50 4.84
N MET A 137 -30.63 -14.20 5.37
CA MET A 137 -29.40 -14.50 4.63
C MET A 137 -29.66 -15.47 3.49
N ASP A 138 -30.50 -16.48 3.68
CA ASP A 138 -30.92 -17.41 2.63
C ASP A 138 -31.66 -16.68 1.49
N LYS A 139 -32.56 -15.76 1.85
CA LYS A 139 -33.29 -14.92 0.89
C LYS A 139 -32.34 -13.98 0.14
N LEU A 140 -31.46 -13.28 0.86
CA LEU A 140 -30.44 -12.41 0.27
C LEU A 140 -29.56 -13.18 -0.74
N ARG A 141 -29.02 -14.32 -0.31
CA ARG A 141 -28.18 -15.19 -1.14
C ARG A 141 -28.90 -15.59 -2.43
N THR A 142 -30.15 -16.04 -2.31
CA THR A 142 -30.94 -16.51 -3.44
C THR A 142 -31.23 -15.38 -4.44
N VAL A 143 -31.66 -14.23 -3.95
CA VAL A 143 -32.02 -13.07 -4.80
C VAL A 143 -30.79 -12.50 -5.50
N VAL A 144 -29.68 -12.33 -4.79
CA VAL A 144 -28.48 -11.67 -5.35
C VAL A 144 -27.70 -12.61 -6.29
N ARG A 145 -27.75 -13.94 -6.09
CA ARG A 145 -27.19 -14.92 -7.04
C ARG A 145 -27.81 -14.81 -8.43
N SER A 146 -29.12 -14.59 -8.51
CA SER A 146 -29.87 -14.59 -9.77
C SER A 146 -30.66 -13.31 -9.94
N TYR A 147 -30.01 -12.16 -9.75
CA TYR A 147 -30.67 -10.86 -9.72
C TYR A 147 -31.61 -10.63 -10.91
N SER A 148 -31.19 -11.01 -12.12
CA SER A 148 -31.99 -10.85 -13.34
C SER A 148 -33.32 -11.60 -13.29
N GLN A 149 -33.36 -12.81 -12.72
CA GLN A 149 -34.58 -13.60 -12.54
C GLN A 149 -35.53 -12.96 -11.53
N TYR A 150 -35.00 -12.27 -10.52
CA TYR A 150 -35.78 -11.60 -9.48
C TYR A 150 -36.10 -10.13 -9.79
N SER A 151 -35.54 -9.56 -10.86
CA SER A 151 -35.67 -8.13 -11.18
C SER A 151 -37.12 -7.66 -11.28
N SER A 152 -37.99 -8.45 -11.91
CA SER A 152 -39.42 -8.18 -12.01
C SER A 152 -40.11 -8.21 -10.64
N ILE A 153 -39.80 -9.20 -9.81
CA ILE A 153 -40.33 -9.32 -8.44
C ILE A 153 -39.89 -8.12 -7.60
N ILE A 154 -38.60 -7.76 -7.67
CA ILE A 154 -38.04 -6.60 -6.95
C ILE A 154 -38.75 -5.33 -7.38
N SER A 155 -39.01 -5.14 -8.68
CA SER A 155 -39.68 -3.94 -9.19
C SER A 155 -41.10 -3.74 -8.63
N GLN A 156 -41.79 -4.84 -8.30
CA GLN A 156 -43.16 -4.86 -7.76
C GLN A 156 -43.23 -4.65 -6.24
N VAL A 157 -42.09 -4.66 -5.53
CA VAL A 157 -42.07 -4.43 -4.07
C VAL A 157 -42.48 -2.98 -3.78
N ALA A 158 -43.48 -2.81 -2.91
CA ALA A 158 -43.93 -1.51 -2.46
C ALA A 158 -42.97 -0.97 -1.38
N LEU A 159 -42.41 0.22 -1.60
CA LEU A 159 -41.55 0.88 -0.63
C LEU A 159 -42.39 1.34 0.58
N ASN A 160 -42.13 0.77 1.75
CA ASN A 160 -42.69 1.27 3.02
C ASN A 160 -41.90 2.48 3.56
N SER A 161 -42.49 3.21 4.52
CA SER A 161 -41.87 4.39 5.18
C SER A 161 -40.56 4.07 5.89
N ASP A 162 -40.34 2.80 6.22
CA ASP A 162 -39.14 2.30 6.87
C ASP A 162 -37.92 2.22 5.93
N ALA A 163 -38.10 2.33 4.61
CA ALA A 163 -37.02 2.28 3.63
C ALA A 163 -35.96 3.38 3.85
N GLU A 164 -36.39 4.56 4.32
CA GLU A 164 -35.54 5.71 4.58
C GLU A 164 -34.41 5.41 5.58
N LYS A 165 -34.60 4.45 6.49
CA LYS A 165 -33.57 4.08 7.47
C LYS A 165 -32.31 3.50 6.83
N TYR A 166 -32.39 3.04 5.57
CA TYR A 166 -31.27 2.47 4.83
C TYR A 166 -30.46 3.51 4.02
N LYS A 167 -30.92 4.76 3.89
CA LYS A 167 -30.25 5.83 3.12
C LYS A 167 -29.18 6.58 3.95
N PHE A 168 -28.00 5.98 4.11
CA PHE A 168 -26.92 6.63 4.88
C PHE A 168 -25.50 6.40 4.34
N LEU A 169 -25.30 5.67 3.24
CA LEU A 169 -23.98 5.54 2.62
C LEU A 169 -23.60 6.84 1.88
N PRO A 170 -22.54 7.57 2.27
CA PRO A 170 -22.22 8.85 1.64
C PRO A 170 -21.63 8.72 0.21
N SER A 171 -21.08 7.56 -0.16
CA SER A 171 -20.32 7.39 -1.41
C SER A 171 -20.28 5.97 -1.98
N GLY A 172 -21.20 5.08 -1.54
CA GLY A 172 -21.23 3.69 -2.00
C GLY A 172 -20.09 2.80 -1.48
N GLN A 173 -19.28 3.31 -0.55
CA GLN A 173 -18.20 2.54 0.07
C GLN A 173 -18.77 1.51 1.05
N GLN A 174 -18.61 0.23 0.71
CA GLN A 174 -18.88 -0.85 1.65
C GLN A 174 -17.83 -0.89 2.75
N PHE A 175 -18.23 -1.37 3.92
CA PHE A 175 -17.39 -1.48 5.11
C PHE A 175 -17.51 -2.88 5.70
N ALA A 176 -16.38 -3.43 6.13
CA ALA A 176 -16.31 -4.70 6.84
C ALA A 176 -15.32 -4.55 7.99
N SER A 177 -15.71 -5.02 9.18
CA SER A 177 -14.80 -5.13 10.33
C SER A 177 -15.08 -6.37 11.17
N VAL A 178 -14.06 -6.86 11.86
CA VAL A 178 -14.16 -7.98 12.80
C VAL A 178 -13.63 -7.49 14.15
N ASN A 179 -14.47 -7.46 15.20
CA ASN A 179 -14.15 -6.83 16.49
C ASN A 179 -13.55 -5.41 16.33
N GLY A 180 -14.14 -4.62 15.42
CA GLY A 180 -13.69 -3.28 15.07
C GLY A 180 -12.48 -3.22 14.12
N ARG A 181 -11.70 -4.28 13.95
CA ARG A 181 -10.61 -4.33 12.96
C ARG A 181 -11.17 -4.24 11.55
N VAL A 182 -10.87 -3.14 10.87
CA VAL A 182 -11.30 -2.89 9.49
C VAL A 182 -10.54 -3.82 8.55
N VAL A 183 -11.27 -4.57 7.74
CA VAL A 183 -10.73 -5.51 6.75
C VAL A 183 -11.15 -5.10 5.35
N LYS A 184 -10.46 -5.61 4.32
CA LYS A 184 -10.96 -5.49 2.95
C LYS A 184 -12.26 -6.30 2.81
N PHE A 185 -13.08 -5.87 1.85
CA PHE A 185 -14.32 -6.54 1.50
C PHE A 185 -14.03 -7.78 0.61
N ASP A 186 -13.25 -8.71 1.16
CA ASP A 186 -12.75 -9.93 0.55
C ASP A 186 -13.01 -11.08 1.52
N VAL A 187 -13.59 -12.18 1.02
CA VAL A 187 -14.01 -13.29 1.87
C VAL A 187 -12.86 -13.93 2.63
N ILE A 188 -11.68 -14.07 2.03
CA ILE A 188 -10.57 -14.75 2.68
C ILE A 188 -9.98 -13.87 3.79
N GLU A 189 -9.95 -12.55 3.58
CA GLU A 189 -9.47 -11.58 4.57
C GLU A 189 -10.42 -11.51 5.77
N ILE A 190 -11.74 -11.57 5.55
CA ILE A 190 -12.74 -11.62 6.62
C ILE A 190 -12.61 -12.92 7.41
N VAL A 191 -12.52 -14.07 6.73
CA VAL A 191 -12.37 -15.39 7.38
C VAL A 191 -11.10 -15.43 8.24
N GLY A 192 -9.96 -15.00 7.71
CA GLY A 192 -8.73 -14.97 8.49
C GLY A 192 -8.77 -13.98 9.64
N ALA A 193 -9.43 -12.83 9.48
CA ALA A 193 -9.65 -11.89 10.58
C ALA A 193 -10.53 -12.49 11.69
N ILE A 194 -11.56 -13.29 11.36
CA ILE A 194 -12.36 -14.01 12.37
C ILE A 194 -11.48 -14.91 13.22
N PHE A 195 -10.62 -15.74 12.60
CA PHE A 195 -9.72 -16.62 13.35
C PHE A 195 -8.64 -15.86 14.13
N GLN A 196 -8.08 -14.80 13.56
CA GLN A 196 -7.07 -13.96 14.23
C GLN A 196 -7.66 -13.20 15.43
N GLU A 197 -8.86 -12.64 15.31
CA GLU A 197 -9.54 -11.94 16.41
C GLU A 197 -10.02 -12.93 17.49
N TYR A 198 -10.49 -14.12 17.11
CA TYR A 198 -10.84 -15.17 18.08
C TYR A 198 -9.63 -15.54 18.94
N LYS A 199 -8.48 -15.77 18.28
CA LYS A 199 -7.19 -16.04 18.94
C LYS A 199 -6.76 -14.89 19.84
N LEU A 200 -6.83 -13.64 19.36
CA LEU A 200 -6.50 -12.44 20.14
C LEU A 200 -7.39 -12.32 21.39
N SER A 201 -8.70 -12.54 21.26
CA SER A 201 -9.62 -12.54 22.40
C SER A 201 -9.26 -13.60 23.44
N ASN A 202 -8.81 -14.78 23.02
CA ASN A 202 -8.32 -15.82 23.94
C ASN A 202 -7.02 -15.39 24.62
N THR A 203 -6.08 -14.75 23.92
CA THR A 203 -4.83 -14.23 24.51
C THR A 203 -5.12 -13.14 25.55
N ILE A 204 -6.00 -12.18 25.24
CA ILE A 204 -6.39 -11.10 26.17
C ILE A 204 -7.01 -11.68 27.44
N LYS A 205 -7.89 -12.69 27.31
CA LYS A 205 -8.48 -13.41 28.44
C LYS A 205 -7.42 -14.11 29.30
N LYS A 206 -6.47 -14.83 28.69
CA LYS A 206 -5.38 -15.51 29.41
C LYS A 206 -4.49 -14.53 30.19
N LEU A 207 -4.22 -13.35 29.61
CA LEU A 207 -3.44 -12.29 30.26
C LEU A 207 -4.22 -11.45 31.29
N ASN A 208 -5.49 -11.78 31.56
CA ASN A 208 -6.36 -11.07 32.48
C ASN A 208 -6.45 -9.56 32.21
N ILE A 209 -6.50 -9.16 30.93
CA ILE A 209 -6.66 -7.75 30.55
C ILE A 209 -8.15 -7.43 30.48
N GLU A 210 -8.68 -6.77 31.51
CA GLU A 210 -10.10 -6.42 31.59
C GLU A 210 -10.49 -5.26 30.67
N ASN A 211 -9.66 -4.23 30.59
CA ASN A 211 -9.93 -3.05 29.78
C ASN A 211 -9.41 -3.23 28.34
N THR A 212 -10.31 -3.53 27.40
CA THR A 212 -9.98 -3.70 25.97
C THR A 212 -10.06 -2.41 25.16
N ASN A 213 -10.25 -1.23 25.78
CA ASN A 213 -10.36 0.04 25.05
C ASN A 213 -9.10 0.37 24.24
N PHE A 214 -7.94 -0.16 24.64
CA PHE A 214 -6.69 0.02 23.90
C PHE A 214 -6.75 -0.53 22.47
N LEU A 215 -7.65 -1.49 22.18
CA LEU A 215 -7.87 -2.04 20.84
C LEU A 215 -8.42 -0.98 19.89
N TYR A 216 -9.30 -0.10 20.35
CA TYR A 216 -9.98 0.88 19.50
C TYR A 216 -9.26 2.23 19.40
N GLN A 217 -8.13 2.36 20.10
CA GLN A 217 -7.27 3.54 20.00
C GLN A 217 -6.33 3.44 18.80
N ARG A 218 -5.76 4.57 18.35
CA ARG A 218 -4.74 4.54 17.29
C ARG A 218 -3.57 3.65 17.75
N PRO A 219 -3.12 2.67 16.93
CA PRO A 219 -2.10 1.72 17.36
C PRO A 219 -0.75 2.41 17.58
N GLY A 220 -0.41 3.39 16.74
CA GLY A 220 0.80 4.20 16.88
C GLY A 220 0.56 5.67 16.53
N ARG A 221 1.31 6.56 17.18
CA ARG A 221 1.44 7.95 16.77
C ARG A 221 2.48 8.06 15.66
N HIS A 222 2.23 8.88 14.64
CA HIS A 222 3.27 9.17 13.65
C HIS A 222 4.44 9.89 14.32
N VAL A 223 5.65 9.36 14.18
CA VAL A 223 6.87 9.95 14.74
C VAL A 223 7.29 11.14 13.88
N TYR A 224 7.22 12.33 14.45
CA TYR A 224 7.78 13.54 13.86
C TYR A 224 9.12 13.82 14.54
N HIS A 225 10.22 13.73 13.80
CA HIS A 225 11.52 14.12 14.33
C HIS A 225 11.61 15.64 14.35
N TRP A 226 12.02 16.19 15.49
CA TRP A 226 12.23 17.63 15.64
C TRP A 226 13.71 17.90 15.96
N SER A 227 14.27 18.84 15.23
CA SER A 227 15.60 19.40 15.46
C SER A 227 15.53 20.92 15.56
N PRO A 228 16.42 21.55 16.35
CA PRO A 228 16.52 23.00 16.40
C PRO A 228 16.78 23.61 15.01
N LEU A 229 16.15 24.75 14.71
CA LEU A 229 16.34 25.49 13.47
C LEU A 229 17.73 26.15 13.42
N CYS A 230 18.31 26.28 12.21
CA CYS A 230 19.54 27.05 12.02
C CYS A 230 19.25 28.56 12.11
N GLU A 231 20.05 29.31 12.86
CA GLU A 231 19.85 30.75 13.05
C GLU A 231 20.37 31.59 11.86
N HIS A 232 20.00 32.88 11.82
CA HIS A 232 20.56 33.93 10.94
C HIS A 232 20.47 33.68 9.41
N ALA A 233 19.28 33.34 8.89
CA ALA A 233 19.08 33.09 7.46
C ALA A 233 18.57 34.31 6.65
N PRO A 234 18.91 34.42 5.35
CA PRO A 234 18.24 35.31 4.42
C PRO A 234 16.81 34.78 4.16
N VAL A 235 15.81 35.64 4.35
CA VAL A 235 14.39 35.28 4.16
C VAL A 235 13.90 35.76 2.79
N LEU A 236 13.46 34.82 1.95
CA LEU A 236 12.77 35.10 0.70
C LEU A 236 11.26 35.12 0.92
N GLU A 237 10.64 36.28 0.74
CA GLU A 237 9.18 36.51 0.78
C GLU A 237 8.75 37.59 -0.23
N TYR A 238 7.45 37.90 -0.32
CA TYR A 238 6.89 38.99 -1.14
C TYR A 238 7.24 40.39 -0.59
N HIS A 239 7.31 41.46 -1.40
CA HIS A 239 7.92 42.78 -0.96
C HIS A 239 7.06 43.51 0.02
N GLU A 240 5.76 43.27 -0.06
CA GLU A 240 4.80 43.83 0.86
C GLU A 240 4.15 42.72 1.67
N MET A 241 4.87 41.63 1.96
CA MET A 241 4.32 40.51 2.72
C MET A 241 3.78 40.96 4.08
N TRP A 242 4.42 41.95 4.70
CA TRP A 242 3.97 42.58 5.94
C TRP A 242 2.58 43.25 5.79
N ARG A 243 2.28 43.88 4.64
CA ARG A 243 0.93 44.43 4.35
C ARG A 243 -0.08 43.32 4.12
N SER A 244 0.30 42.26 3.41
CA SER A 244 -0.57 41.09 3.23
C SER A 244 -0.93 40.48 4.60
N ARG A 245 0.06 40.23 5.47
CA ARG A 245 -0.15 39.67 6.81
C ARG A 245 -1.03 40.57 7.70
N SER A 246 -0.93 41.90 7.59
CA SER A 246 -1.80 42.80 8.37
C SER A 246 -3.27 42.75 7.99
N MET A 247 -3.59 42.27 6.79
CA MET A 247 -4.98 42.08 6.32
C MET A 247 -5.51 40.66 6.63
N TRP A 248 -4.66 39.75 7.07
CA TRP A 248 -5.03 38.37 7.33
C TRP A 248 -5.71 38.18 8.69
N ALA A 249 -6.29 37.00 8.91
CA ALA A 249 -7.04 36.72 10.11
C ALA A 249 -6.17 36.86 11.36
N LYS A 250 -6.71 37.56 12.37
CA LYS A 250 -6.07 37.71 13.69
C LYS A 250 -6.31 36.50 14.59
N THR A 251 -7.34 35.72 14.31
CA THR A 251 -7.68 34.46 14.98
C THR A 251 -7.50 33.32 14.00
N LEU A 252 -6.90 32.23 14.48
CA LEU A 252 -6.64 31.07 13.65
C LEU A 252 -7.88 30.16 13.66
N THR A 253 -8.46 29.90 12.49
CA THR A 253 -9.62 29.02 12.35
C THR A 253 -9.27 27.82 11.47
N PRO A 254 -9.65 26.58 11.84
CA PRO A 254 -9.37 25.42 11.01
C PRO A 254 -10.11 25.52 9.66
N ASN A 255 -9.39 25.71 8.55
CA ASN A 255 -9.96 25.77 7.20
C ASN A 255 -9.63 24.49 6.42
N ASN A 256 -10.55 23.94 5.64
CA ASN A 256 -10.27 22.76 4.80
C ASN A 256 -9.20 23.02 3.72
N ASN A 257 -9.00 24.29 3.32
CA ASN A 257 -7.92 24.71 2.45
C ASN A 257 -6.70 25.12 3.29
N TYR A 258 -5.60 24.36 3.18
CA TYR A 258 -4.39 24.64 3.95
C TYR A 258 -3.74 25.99 3.57
N MET A 259 -3.87 26.45 2.32
CA MET A 259 -3.32 27.74 1.90
C MET A 259 -4.05 28.90 2.56
N GLU A 260 -5.38 28.81 2.72
CA GLU A 260 -6.16 29.79 3.47
C GLU A 260 -5.87 29.71 4.96
N PHE A 261 -5.70 28.50 5.50
CA PHE A 261 -5.29 28.30 6.90
C PHE A 261 -3.95 28.97 7.22
N LEU A 262 -3.00 28.93 6.27
CA LEU A 262 -1.69 29.58 6.42
C LEU A 262 -1.75 31.11 6.39
N LYS A 263 -2.84 31.72 5.89
CA LYS A 263 -3.03 33.18 5.90
C LYS A 263 -3.40 33.68 7.30
N TYR A 264 -2.41 33.68 8.18
CA TYR A 264 -2.50 34.12 9.57
C TYR A 264 -1.48 35.23 9.85
N LYS A 265 -1.77 36.12 10.80
CA LYS A 265 -0.89 37.26 11.14
C LYS A 265 0.56 36.82 11.44
N ASP A 266 0.73 35.66 12.07
CA ASP A 266 2.03 35.06 12.40
C ASP A 266 2.37 33.91 11.44
N ASN A 267 3.66 33.57 11.33
CA ASN A 267 4.07 32.47 10.46
C ASN A 267 3.80 31.13 11.14
N LEU A 268 2.92 30.34 10.52
CA LEU A 268 2.63 28.98 10.96
C LEU A 268 3.64 27.96 10.41
N VAL A 269 4.31 28.31 9.31
CA VAL A 269 5.28 27.47 8.60
C VAL A 269 6.51 28.28 8.21
N GLU A 270 7.65 27.84 8.70
CA GLU A 270 9.00 28.29 8.36
C GLU A 270 9.73 27.13 7.68
N THR A 271 10.25 27.39 6.48
CA THR A 271 10.98 26.41 5.67
C THR A 271 12.41 26.88 5.48
N GLN A 272 13.37 26.14 6.03
CA GLN A 272 14.79 26.31 5.80
C GLN A 272 15.23 25.41 4.65
N ILE A 273 16.00 25.97 3.72
CA ILE A 273 16.42 25.30 2.48
C ILE A 273 17.93 25.37 2.42
N PHE A 274 18.58 24.22 2.57
CA PHE A 274 20.02 24.07 2.52
C PHE A 274 20.42 23.55 1.14
N MET A 275 21.30 24.27 0.46
CA MET A 275 21.74 23.97 -0.90
C MET A 275 23.26 23.91 -0.94
N ARG A 276 23.79 22.78 -1.42
CA ARG A 276 25.22 22.64 -1.62
C ARG A 276 25.66 23.34 -2.89
N VAL A 277 26.76 24.09 -2.86
CA VAL A 277 27.31 24.68 -4.09
C VAL A 277 27.65 23.60 -5.11
N GLY A 278 27.41 23.89 -6.39
CA GLY A 278 27.68 22.96 -7.50
C GLY A 278 26.53 22.01 -7.82
N ASN A 279 25.44 21.99 -7.03
CA ASN A 279 24.28 21.17 -7.38
C ASN A 279 23.54 21.76 -8.62
N PRO A 280 23.34 20.98 -9.70
CA PRO A 280 22.72 21.47 -10.94
C PRO A 280 21.24 21.86 -10.78
N ASN A 281 20.55 21.38 -9.74
CA ASN A 281 19.12 21.62 -9.57
C ASN A 281 18.81 22.99 -8.93
N ILE A 282 19.81 23.73 -8.42
CA ILE A 282 19.63 25.02 -7.75
C ILE A 282 18.81 25.99 -8.61
N ALA A 283 19.06 26.05 -9.93
CA ALA A 283 18.35 26.97 -10.81
C ALA A 283 16.82 26.74 -10.78
N TYR A 284 16.39 25.48 -10.85
CA TYR A 284 14.96 25.12 -10.84
C TYR A 284 14.31 25.37 -9.47
N VAL A 285 15.03 25.07 -8.38
CA VAL A 285 14.57 25.36 -7.01
C VAL A 285 14.37 26.86 -6.85
N MET A 286 15.36 27.66 -7.24
CA MET A 286 15.30 29.11 -7.11
C MET A 286 14.21 29.74 -7.97
N GLU A 287 14.00 29.25 -9.20
CA GLU A 287 12.88 29.71 -10.04
C GLU A 287 11.52 29.48 -9.35
N THR A 288 11.34 28.30 -8.75
CA THR A 288 10.10 27.94 -8.05
C THR A 288 9.87 28.80 -6.82
N LEU A 289 10.88 28.95 -5.96
CA LEU A 289 10.79 29.75 -4.75
C LEU A 289 10.52 31.22 -5.06
N ARG A 290 11.14 31.77 -6.12
CA ARG A 290 10.88 33.13 -6.59
C ARG A 290 9.43 33.30 -7.03
N ASN A 291 8.88 32.35 -7.79
CA ASN A 291 7.49 32.42 -8.22
C ASN A 291 6.51 32.28 -7.07
N MET A 292 6.79 31.41 -6.08
CA MET A 292 5.97 31.32 -4.87
C MET A 292 6.02 32.61 -4.06
N ALA A 293 7.20 33.20 -3.88
CA ALA A 293 7.35 34.48 -3.20
C ALA A 293 6.62 35.61 -3.96
N ASN A 294 6.67 35.63 -5.28
CA ASN A 294 5.95 36.62 -6.10
C ASN A 294 4.43 36.46 -6.00
N ASN A 295 3.94 35.22 -5.87
CA ASN A 295 2.52 34.90 -5.73
C ASN A 295 2.01 34.97 -4.27
N GLN A 296 2.70 35.73 -3.40
CA GLN A 296 2.30 35.98 -2.01
C GLN A 296 2.08 34.70 -1.18
N PHE A 297 2.94 33.69 -1.36
CA PHE A 297 2.86 32.45 -0.59
C PHE A 297 2.86 32.72 0.94
N PRO A 298 1.92 32.14 1.72
CA PRO A 298 1.78 32.37 3.15
C PRO A 298 2.76 31.54 3.99
N GLY A 299 4.06 31.76 3.80
CA GLY A 299 5.14 31.14 4.56
C GLY A 299 6.48 31.85 4.36
N ARG A 300 7.49 31.44 5.12
CA ARG A 300 8.87 31.97 5.00
C ARG A 300 9.83 30.93 4.42
N PHE A 301 10.61 31.35 3.43
CA PHE A 301 11.71 30.54 2.88
C PHE A 301 13.05 31.11 3.34
N HIS A 302 13.76 30.37 4.18
CA HIS A 302 15.10 30.68 4.65
C HIS A 302 16.11 29.98 3.75
N ILE A 303 16.94 30.73 3.02
CA ILE A 303 17.76 30.17 1.94
C ILE A 303 19.23 30.13 2.35
N PHE A 304 19.75 28.92 2.55
CA PHE A 304 21.14 28.65 2.93
C PHE A 304 21.92 28.05 1.77
N LEU A 305 23.04 28.69 1.43
CA LEU A 305 24.05 28.12 0.54
C LEU A 305 25.24 27.67 1.38
N TYR A 306 25.66 26.42 1.23
CA TYR A 306 26.80 25.85 1.94
C TYR A 306 27.75 25.12 0.98
N GLY A 307 29.01 25.00 1.37
CA GLY A 307 30.05 24.35 0.58
C GLY A 307 31.23 24.00 1.48
N ASN A 308 32.14 23.17 0.99
CA ASN A 308 33.37 22.83 1.69
C ASN A 308 34.18 24.10 1.93
N MET A 309 34.22 24.54 3.19
CA MET A 309 34.95 25.74 3.56
C MET A 309 36.44 25.59 3.33
N SER A 310 37.00 24.39 3.19
CA SER A 310 38.41 24.19 2.82
C SER A 310 38.71 24.42 1.34
N ASP A 311 37.70 24.35 0.47
CA ASP A 311 37.85 24.64 -0.97
C ASP A 311 37.78 26.17 -1.21
N PRO A 312 38.84 26.81 -1.73
CA PRO A 312 38.84 28.25 -1.99
C PRO A 312 37.73 28.72 -2.93
N THR A 313 37.31 27.87 -3.87
CA THR A 313 36.27 28.17 -4.86
C THR A 313 34.89 28.14 -4.22
N GLU A 314 34.55 27.06 -3.52
CA GLU A 314 33.27 26.95 -2.82
C GLU A 314 33.17 28.01 -1.71
N ARG A 315 34.26 28.25 -0.97
CA ARG A 315 34.36 29.33 0.02
C ARG A 315 34.02 30.69 -0.59
N LEU A 316 34.63 31.02 -1.73
CA LEU A 316 34.36 32.27 -2.45
C LEU A 316 32.89 32.36 -2.89
N TRP A 317 32.31 31.28 -3.39
CA TRP A 317 30.92 31.25 -3.84
C TRP A 317 29.93 31.46 -2.69
N VAL A 318 30.12 30.78 -1.56
CA VAL A 318 29.30 30.95 -0.36
C VAL A 318 29.42 32.37 0.19
N SER A 319 30.65 32.88 0.37
CA SER A 319 30.87 34.24 0.89
C SER A 319 30.27 35.32 -0.03
N THR A 320 30.34 35.11 -1.34
CA THR A 320 29.73 36.01 -2.34
C THR A 320 28.21 36.05 -2.18
N TYR A 321 27.55 34.90 -2.06
CA TYR A 321 26.09 34.83 -1.87
C TYR A 321 25.66 35.61 -0.62
N TRP A 322 26.31 35.35 0.53
CA TRP A 322 26.02 36.07 1.77
C TRP A 322 26.26 37.57 1.64
N ARG A 323 27.31 37.99 0.93
CA ARG A 323 27.56 39.41 0.68
C ARG A 323 26.46 40.06 -0.15
N VAL A 324 25.96 39.38 -1.18
CA VAL A 324 24.84 39.88 -1.99
C VAL A 324 23.58 39.98 -1.14
N CYS A 325 23.29 38.99 -0.30
CA CYS A 325 22.17 39.03 0.63
C CYS A 325 22.25 40.22 1.60
N ASP A 326 23.44 40.48 2.17
CA ASP A 326 23.64 41.56 3.13
C ASP A 326 23.62 42.95 2.46
N SER A 327 24.16 43.08 1.24
CA SER A 327 24.30 44.39 0.56
C SER A 327 23.07 44.77 -0.25
N SER A 328 22.38 43.80 -0.84
CA SER A 328 21.30 44.04 -1.80
C SER A 328 19.99 43.34 -1.41
N GLY A 329 19.98 42.64 -0.27
CA GLY A 329 18.81 41.96 0.27
C GLY A 329 18.62 40.53 -0.26
N PRO A 330 17.85 39.68 0.46
CA PRO A 330 17.69 38.25 0.14
C PRO A 330 17.12 37.92 -1.23
N ARG A 331 16.31 38.81 -1.84
CA ARG A 331 15.73 38.59 -3.18
C ARG A 331 16.71 38.77 -4.31
N ILE A 332 17.57 39.79 -4.17
CA ILE A 332 18.66 39.99 -5.10
C ILE A 332 19.64 38.84 -4.91
N GLY A 333 19.88 38.39 -3.67
CA GLY A 333 20.61 37.14 -3.39
C GLY A 333 20.02 35.90 -4.07
N ALA A 334 18.70 35.72 -4.01
CA ALA A 334 17.99 34.63 -4.68
C ALA A 334 18.10 34.70 -6.21
N THR A 335 17.95 35.90 -6.79
CA THR A 335 18.10 36.14 -8.23
C THR A 335 19.55 35.91 -8.67
N PHE A 336 20.51 36.41 -7.89
CA PHE A 336 21.94 36.18 -8.09
C PHE A 336 22.25 34.69 -8.10
N LEU A 337 21.73 33.91 -7.15
CA LEU A 337 22.01 32.47 -7.09
C LEU A 337 21.48 31.73 -8.33
N PHE A 338 20.27 32.07 -8.79
CA PHE A 338 19.71 31.56 -10.04
C PHE A 338 20.60 31.89 -11.25
N GLU A 339 21.02 33.15 -11.38
CA GLU A 339 21.89 33.59 -12.46
C GLU A 339 23.29 32.96 -12.35
N ALA A 340 23.84 32.84 -11.14
CA ALA A 340 25.18 32.33 -10.88
C ALA A 340 25.35 30.89 -11.39
N VAL A 341 24.29 30.07 -11.28
CA VAL A 341 24.28 28.68 -11.77
C VAL A 341 24.10 28.62 -13.29
N THR A 342 23.33 29.54 -13.88
CA THR A 342 23.01 29.51 -15.32
C THR A 342 24.06 30.18 -16.21
N MET A 343 24.75 31.22 -15.72
CA MET A 343 25.74 31.98 -16.50
C MET A 343 27.09 32.19 -15.81
N GLY A 344 27.25 31.69 -14.58
CA GLY A 344 28.48 31.76 -13.77
C GLY A 344 28.48 32.90 -12.74
N PHE A 345 29.01 32.62 -11.55
CA PHE A 345 29.04 33.52 -10.37
C PHE A 345 29.57 34.93 -10.66
N LYS A 346 30.68 35.07 -11.38
CA LYS A 346 31.27 36.39 -11.70
C LYS A 346 30.36 37.25 -12.58
N LYS A 347 29.70 36.64 -13.57
CA LYS A 347 28.80 37.36 -14.49
C LYS A 347 27.51 37.76 -13.75
N ALA A 348 26.95 36.86 -12.97
CA ALA A 348 25.79 37.13 -12.11
C ALA A 348 26.08 38.24 -11.10
N TYR A 349 27.24 38.21 -10.43
CA TYR A 349 27.59 39.22 -9.43
C TYR A 349 27.64 40.63 -10.02
N LYS A 350 28.20 40.78 -11.22
CA LYS A 350 28.27 42.08 -11.92
C LYS A 350 26.90 42.66 -12.31
N ARG A 351 25.84 41.85 -12.31
CA ARG A 351 24.46 42.30 -12.56
C ARG A 351 23.75 42.74 -11.29
N THR A 352 24.31 42.45 -10.11
CA THR A 352 23.79 42.92 -8.84
C THR A 352 24.19 44.38 -8.61
N THR A 353 23.44 45.08 -7.75
CA THR A 353 23.73 46.47 -7.34
C THR A 353 24.70 46.54 -6.15
N CYS A 354 25.52 45.50 -5.92
CA CYS A 354 26.47 45.47 -4.82
C CYS A 354 27.57 46.53 -4.98
N GLU A 355 27.83 47.32 -3.94
CA GLU A 355 28.86 48.36 -3.91
C GLU A 355 30.30 47.80 -3.97
N THR A 356 30.49 46.55 -3.57
CA THR A 356 31.81 45.90 -3.53
C THR A 356 32.20 45.38 -4.91
N SER A 357 33.38 45.72 -5.42
CA SER A 357 33.85 45.20 -6.70
C SER A 357 34.17 43.69 -6.62
N TRP A 358 34.01 42.93 -7.72
CA TRP A 358 34.37 41.50 -7.76
C TRP A 358 35.82 41.20 -7.32
N ARG A 359 36.76 42.14 -7.52
CA ARG A 359 38.14 42.00 -7.05
C ARG A 359 38.23 42.08 -5.51
N GLN A 360 37.44 42.94 -4.88
CA GLN A 360 37.34 43.06 -3.43
C GLN A 360 36.53 41.92 -2.80
N VAL A 361 35.54 41.35 -3.52
CA VAL A 361 34.79 40.15 -3.10
C VAL A 361 35.74 38.97 -2.81
N LYS A 362 36.82 38.85 -3.59
CA LYS A 362 37.87 37.85 -3.33
C LYS A 362 38.61 38.04 -2.01
N ASN A 363 38.43 39.16 -1.30
CA ASN A 363 38.99 39.37 0.03
C ASN A 363 37.94 39.22 1.14
N LEU A 364 36.68 38.87 0.83
CA LEU A 364 35.59 38.76 1.81
C LEU A 364 35.82 37.70 2.88
N TYR A 365 36.61 36.66 2.58
CA TYR A 365 36.98 35.66 3.60
C TYR A 365 37.90 36.22 4.70
N LYS A 366 38.36 37.47 4.58
CA LYS A 366 39.06 38.21 5.65
C LYS A 366 38.11 38.99 6.56
N GLN A 367 36.81 38.99 6.28
CA GLN A 367 35.79 39.61 7.13
C GLN A 367 35.19 38.56 8.06
N ASP A 368 35.51 38.66 9.36
CA ASP A 368 35.17 37.66 10.37
C ASP A 368 33.69 37.28 10.40
N PHE A 369 32.78 38.24 10.20
CA PHE A 369 31.36 38.01 10.39
C PHE A 369 30.68 37.16 9.29
N ILE A 370 31.00 37.39 8.01
CA ILE A 370 30.42 36.60 6.89
C ILE A 370 30.95 35.16 6.96
N MET A 371 32.25 35.02 7.25
CA MET A 371 32.87 33.70 7.40
C MET A 371 32.34 32.95 8.60
N LYS A 372 32.17 33.61 9.75
CA LYS A 372 31.55 32.99 10.94
C LYS A 372 30.14 32.47 10.68
N ARG A 373 29.32 33.18 9.89
CA ARG A 373 28.00 32.66 9.46
C ARG A 373 28.13 31.46 8.52
N ALA A 374 29.03 31.53 7.55
CA ALA A 374 29.25 30.43 6.60
C ALA A 374 29.76 29.15 7.30
N GLU A 375 30.66 29.31 8.27
CA GLU A 375 31.16 28.23 9.13
C GLU A 375 30.06 27.67 10.05
N MET A 376 29.25 28.52 10.69
CA MET A 376 28.11 28.07 11.48
C MET A 376 27.13 27.22 10.66
N VAL A 377 26.82 27.64 9.43
CA VAL A 377 25.94 26.88 8.53
C VAL A 377 26.62 25.58 8.08
N TRP A 378 27.92 25.60 7.80
CA TRP A 378 28.71 24.41 7.47
C TRP A 378 28.72 23.39 8.61
N ASP A 379 28.98 23.82 9.84
CA ASP A 379 29.00 22.98 11.03
C ASP A 379 27.63 22.39 11.32
N TYR A 380 26.58 23.21 11.18
CA TYR A 380 25.20 22.74 11.28
C TYR A 380 24.90 21.67 10.21
N CYS A 381 25.26 21.91 8.95
CA CYS A 381 25.08 20.93 7.87
C CYS A 381 25.85 19.63 8.13
N ASN A 382 27.07 19.71 8.67
CA ASN A 382 27.87 18.53 9.04
C ASN A 382 27.27 17.75 10.20
N LYS A 383 26.81 18.43 11.25
CA LYS A 383 26.11 17.82 12.40
C LYS A 383 24.87 17.03 11.95
N HIS A 384 24.14 17.58 10.98
CA HIS A 384 22.96 16.93 10.39
C HIS A 384 23.28 15.99 9.21
N LYS A 385 24.56 15.79 8.87
CA LYS A 385 25.03 14.92 7.78
C LYS A 385 24.35 15.23 6.43
N MET A 386 24.34 16.52 6.04
CA MET A 386 23.77 16.97 4.77
C MET A 386 24.79 16.88 3.64
N ASN A 387 24.44 16.23 2.52
CA ASN A 387 25.35 15.99 1.40
C ASN A 387 24.97 16.71 0.10
N GLY A 388 23.73 17.19 -0.02
CA GLY A 388 23.17 17.83 -1.22
C GLY A 388 22.13 18.88 -0.83
N PHE A 389 20.87 18.72 -1.27
CA PHE A 389 19.76 19.49 -0.71
C PHE A 389 19.30 18.94 0.63
N ALA A 390 18.84 19.82 1.50
CA ALA A 390 18.02 19.46 2.65
C ALA A 390 17.02 20.58 2.95
N TYR A 391 15.88 20.22 3.53
CA TYR A 391 14.86 21.15 3.95
C TYR A 391 14.53 20.88 5.41
N ASN A 392 14.35 21.93 6.19
CA ASN A 392 13.81 21.84 7.54
C ASN A 392 12.50 22.63 7.58
N ILE A 393 11.39 21.97 7.90
CA ILE A 393 10.07 22.60 8.02
C ILE A 393 9.67 22.54 9.50
N ASN A 394 9.73 23.68 10.20
CA ASN A 394 9.41 23.82 11.63
C ASN A 394 10.12 22.78 12.55
N GLY A 395 11.36 22.44 12.21
CA GLY A 395 12.20 21.49 12.95
C GLY A 395 12.27 20.09 12.33
N GLU A 396 11.41 19.74 11.37
CA GLU A 396 11.43 18.43 10.72
C GLU A 396 12.32 18.44 9.48
N PHE A 397 13.35 17.58 9.48
CA PHE A 397 14.32 17.47 8.38
C PHE A 397 13.88 16.52 7.27
N PHE A 398 14.12 16.96 6.04
CA PHE A 398 14.01 16.18 4.82
C PHE A 398 15.31 16.30 4.04
N TYR A 399 15.94 15.17 3.70
CA TYR A 399 17.24 15.13 3.05
C TYR A 399 17.11 14.81 1.55
N ASP A 400 18.18 15.10 0.82
CA ASP A 400 18.44 14.74 -0.58
C ASP A 400 17.69 15.59 -1.62
N ASP A 401 18.10 15.45 -2.89
CA ASP A 401 17.54 16.19 -4.04
C ASP A 401 16.03 15.98 -4.21
N GLU A 402 15.47 14.90 -3.65
CA GLU A 402 14.04 14.61 -3.66
C GLU A 402 13.21 15.51 -2.74
N ALA A 403 13.86 16.18 -1.78
CA ALA A 403 13.15 17.01 -0.83
C ALA A 403 12.48 18.22 -1.52
N PHE A 404 12.98 18.66 -2.67
CA PHE A 404 12.35 19.71 -3.48
C PHE A 404 11.02 19.25 -4.11
N GLU A 405 10.93 18.06 -4.70
CA GLU A 405 9.68 17.58 -5.29
C GLU A 405 8.56 17.46 -4.23
N LYS A 406 8.96 17.19 -2.99
CA LYS A 406 8.06 16.90 -1.87
C LYS A 406 7.81 18.11 -0.97
N PHE A 407 8.55 19.24 -1.08
CA PHE A 407 8.47 20.30 -0.06
C PHE A 407 7.06 20.90 0.06
N ASN A 408 6.35 21.12 -1.04
CA ASN A 408 4.97 21.63 -1.02
C ASN A 408 4.02 20.65 -0.32
N ASP A 409 4.14 19.35 -0.64
CA ASP A 409 3.37 18.30 0.02
C ASP A 409 3.70 18.24 1.52
N ARG A 410 4.96 18.45 1.90
CA ARG A 410 5.41 18.49 3.31
C ARG A 410 4.89 19.71 4.04
N ILE A 411 4.93 20.89 3.45
CA ILE A 411 4.29 22.10 4.02
C ILE A 411 2.83 21.82 4.30
N MET A 412 2.09 21.27 3.33
CA MET A 412 0.68 20.93 3.53
C MET A 412 0.47 19.87 4.62
N VAL A 413 1.33 18.85 4.73
CA VAL A 413 1.26 17.85 5.81
C VAL A 413 1.46 18.51 7.17
N THR A 414 2.45 19.39 7.30
CA THR A 414 2.72 20.17 8.51
C THR A 414 1.54 21.08 8.87
N SER A 415 0.97 21.79 7.89
CA SER A 415 -0.22 22.63 8.10
C SER A 415 -1.42 21.80 8.57
N LYS A 416 -1.68 20.65 7.93
CA LYS A 416 -2.77 19.75 8.32
C LYS A 416 -2.59 19.16 9.71
N ARG A 417 -1.34 18.91 10.13
CA ARG A 417 -1.00 18.46 11.49
C ARG A 417 -1.43 19.52 12.52
N LEU A 418 -1.05 20.78 12.31
CA LEU A 418 -1.46 21.89 13.18
C LEU A 418 -2.98 22.08 13.18
N MET A 419 -3.62 22.08 12.01
CA MET A 419 -5.09 22.14 11.89
C MET A 419 -5.79 21.02 12.66
N HIS A 420 -5.23 19.80 12.65
CA HIS A 420 -5.79 18.67 13.39
C HIS A 420 -5.69 18.90 14.89
N ALA A 421 -4.54 19.38 15.38
CA ALA A 421 -4.35 19.72 16.80
C ALA A 421 -5.33 20.82 17.26
N MET A 422 -5.58 21.83 16.42
CA MET A 422 -6.59 22.85 16.70
C MET A 422 -8.01 22.30 16.79
N LYS A 423 -8.38 21.39 15.86
CA LYS A 423 -9.66 20.68 15.94
C LYS A 423 -9.79 19.85 17.22
N GLN A 424 -8.68 19.48 17.85
CA GLN A 424 -8.64 18.78 19.14
C GLN A 424 -8.54 19.72 20.36
N GLY A 425 -8.68 21.04 20.16
CA GLY A 425 -8.76 22.00 21.25
C GLY A 425 -7.46 22.72 21.59
N LEU A 426 -6.43 22.67 20.73
CA LEU A 426 -5.25 23.53 20.87
C LEU A 426 -5.68 25.01 20.83
N LYS A 427 -5.57 25.71 21.96
CA LYS A 427 -5.87 27.15 22.08
C LYS A 427 -4.69 27.98 21.57
N THR A 428 -4.98 29.01 20.79
CA THR A 428 -3.97 29.74 20.00
C THR A 428 -3.51 31.06 20.59
N ASP A 429 -4.17 31.52 21.66
CA ASP A 429 -4.10 32.93 22.04
C ASP A 429 -2.73 33.35 22.59
N ASP A 430 -1.89 32.40 23.03
CA ASP A 430 -0.51 32.61 23.52
C ASP A 430 0.50 31.53 23.05
N LEU A 431 0.20 30.79 21.99
CA LEU A 431 1.00 29.61 21.62
C LEU A 431 2.23 29.98 20.76
N ASN A 432 3.43 29.75 21.26
CA ASN A 432 4.62 29.69 20.41
C ASN A 432 4.59 28.40 19.57
N PHE A 433 4.32 28.53 18.27
CA PHE A 433 4.21 27.36 17.38
C PHE A 433 5.50 26.53 17.33
N ASN A 434 6.69 27.14 17.40
CA ASN A 434 7.95 26.40 17.42
C ASN A 434 8.09 25.54 18.68
N ASP A 435 7.64 26.06 19.84
CA ASP A 435 7.57 25.27 21.08
C ASP A 435 6.55 24.14 20.98
N TRP A 436 5.43 24.39 20.31
CA TRP A 436 4.46 23.34 20.02
C TRP A 436 5.06 22.24 19.14
N TYR A 437 5.73 22.56 18.03
CA TYR A 437 6.36 21.54 17.19
C TYR A 437 7.44 20.75 17.93
N ARG A 438 8.18 21.40 18.83
CA ARG A 438 9.17 20.76 19.72
C ARG A 438 8.52 19.78 20.68
N THR A 439 7.46 20.18 21.38
CA THR A 439 6.75 19.34 22.36
C THR A 439 5.93 18.23 21.69
N ASP A 440 5.45 18.50 20.47
CA ASP A 440 4.68 17.56 19.66
C ASP A 440 5.59 16.61 18.85
N GLY A 441 6.93 16.75 18.93
CA GLY A 441 7.92 15.95 18.18
C GLY A 441 8.90 15.18 19.08
N LEU A 442 9.60 14.23 18.48
CA LEU A 442 10.71 13.50 19.10
C LEU A 442 12.01 14.25 18.82
N PHE A 443 12.65 14.77 19.88
CA PHE A 443 13.91 15.48 19.76
C PHE A 443 15.00 14.59 19.15
N VAL A 444 15.67 15.11 18.12
CA VAL A 444 16.90 14.54 17.55
C VAL A 444 17.92 15.65 17.35
N SER A 445 19.15 15.41 17.82
CA SER A 445 20.26 16.34 17.70
C SER A 445 20.79 16.46 16.26
N GLY A 446 20.50 15.46 15.42
CA GLY A 446 20.94 15.31 14.04
C GLY A 446 20.06 14.30 13.31
N ARG A 447 20.68 13.37 12.56
CA ARG A 447 19.97 12.16 12.12
C ARG A 447 19.71 11.24 13.31
N PRO A 448 18.63 10.44 13.32
CA PRO A 448 18.42 9.41 14.34
C PRO A 448 19.68 8.55 14.57
N PRO A 449 20.06 8.25 15.83
CA PRO A 449 21.28 7.51 16.16
C PRO A 449 21.19 6.02 15.77
N ILE A 450 19.97 5.52 15.55
CA ILE A 450 19.69 4.20 15.01
C ILE A 450 18.42 4.25 14.15
N GLU A 451 18.45 3.52 13.05
CA GLU A 451 17.27 3.27 12.23
C GLU A 451 16.50 2.08 12.80
N ILE A 452 15.28 2.31 13.30
CA ILE A 452 14.40 1.20 13.73
C ILE A 452 13.72 0.62 12.49
N ARG A 453 14.12 -0.59 12.14
CA ARG A 453 13.66 -1.32 10.94
C ARG A 453 12.55 -2.31 11.27
N ALA A 454 12.01 -2.97 10.25
CA ALA A 454 10.91 -3.92 10.40
C ALA A 454 11.31 -5.14 11.25
N GLN A 455 12.54 -5.62 11.12
CA GLN A 455 13.05 -6.85 11.74
C GLN A 455 13.36 -6.64 13.23
N ASN A 456 13.46 -5.38 13.66
CA ASN A 456 13.50 -5.07 15.07
C ASN A 456 12.15 -5.28 15.74
N ARG A 457 11.03 -5.45 15.02
CA ARG A 457 9.70 -5.58 15.64
C ARG A 457 9.40 -7.03 16.00
N LEU A 458 8.85 -7.25 17.19
CA LEU A 458 8.22 -8.51 17.55
C LEU A 458 6.84 -8.64 16.87
N THR A 459 6.50 -9.85 16.47
CA THR A 459 5.18 -10.22 15.94
C THR A 459 4.56 -11.32 16.80
N ILE A 460 3.25 -11.24 17.02
CA ILE A 460 2.47 -12.20 17.81
C ILE A 460 1.42 -12.94 16.97
N SER A 461 1.12 -12.48 15.74
CA SER A 461 0.12 -13.10 14.86
C SER A 461 0.39 -14.58 14.56
N ASP A 462 1.65 -14.99 14.39
CA ASP A 462 2.04 -16.38 14.13
C ASP A 462 2.18 -17.23 15.40
N LYS A 463 2.21 -16.63 16.59
CA LYS A 463 2.46 -17.30 17.88
C LYS A 463 1.17 -17.64 18.61
N ASN A 464 1.03 -18.84 19.18
CA ASN A 464 -0.15 -19.16 19.99
C ASN A 464 -0.16 -18.39 21.33
N ALA A 465 -1.33 -18.28 21.96
CA ALA A 465 -1.50 -17.50 23.18
C ALA A 465 -0.57 -17.96 24.33
N GLY A 466 -0.38 -19.27 24.48
CA GLY A 466 0.46 -19.84 25.55
C GLY A 466 1.94 -19.52 25.38
N VAL A 467 2.45 -19.51 24.15
CA VAL A 467 3.85 -19.16 23.85
C VAL A 467 4.12 -17.70 24.22
N VAL A 468 3.22 -16.78 23.86
CA VAL A 468 3.36 -15.35 24.17
C VAL A 468 3.36 -15.11 25.68
N GLU A 469 2.38 -15.68 26.38
CA GLU A 469 2.27 -15.57 27.84
C GLU A 469 3.50 -16.13 28.55
N THR A 470 3.96 -17.32 28.15
CA THR A 470 5.10 -17.99 28.79
C THR A 470 6.41 -17.23 28.55
N ALA A 471 6.65 -16.77 27.32
CA ALA A 471 7.85 -16.01 26.98
C ALA A 471 7.91 -14.66 27.73
N LEU A 472 6.80 -13.93 27.80
CA LEU A 472 6.73 -12.68 28.56
C LEU A 472 6.94 -12.95 30.05
N THR A 473 6.26 -13.95 30.64
CA THR A 473 6.41 -14.31 32.06
C THR A 473 7.85 -14.68 32.41
N ALA A 474 8.50 -15.48 31.56
CA ALA A 474 9.90 -15.88 31.73
C ALA A 474 10.85 -14.67 31.73
N LEU A 475 10.60 -13.67 30.87
CA LEU A 475 11.42 -12.46 30.80
C LEU A 475 11.39 -11.67 32.13
N TYR A 476 10.22 -11.55 32.75
CA TYR A 476 10.07 -10.82 34.03
C TYR A 476 10.50 -11.62 35.26
N LYS A 477 10.47 -12.96 35.21
CA LYS A 477 10.89 -13.83 36.32
C LYS A 477 12.41 -13.80 36.57
N ASN A 478 13.20 -13.54 35.53
CA ASN A 478 14.66 -13.63 35.57
C ASN A 478 15.37 -12.28 35.81
N LEU A 479 14.71 -11.30 36.44
CA LEU A 479 15.27 -9.98 36.69
C LEU A 479 16.16 -9.95 37.94
N GLU A 480 17.38 -9.43 37.82
CA GLU A 480 18.34 -9.33 38.94
C GLU A 480 17.94 -8.26 39.98
N ASN A 481 17.21 -7.21 39.58
CA ASN A 481 16.86 -6.06 40.42
C ASN A 481 15.31 -5.90 40.49
N GLY A 482 14.66 -6.68 41.36
CA GLY A 482 13.20 -6.86 41.38
C GLY A 482 12.34 -5.74 41.99
N ASN A 483 12.90 -4.70 42.60
CA ASN A 483 12.11 -3.82 43.48
C ASN A 483 11.50 -2.56 42.84
N ASP A 484 11.76 -2.25 41.55
CA ASP A 484 11.27 -0.99 40.94
C ASP A 484 10.73 -1.14 39.50
N VAL A 485 10.37 -2.36 39.08
CA VAL A 485 9.82 -2.66 37.73
C VAL A 485 8.51 -1.93 37.46
N GLU A 486 7.71 -1.69 38.50
CA GLU A 486 6.38 -1.06 38.38
C GLU A 486 6.43 0.44 38.06
N LYS A 487 7.55 1.13 38.35
CA LYS A 487 7.71 2.57 38.08
C LYS A 487 8.18 2.88 36.66
N ALA A 488 8.68 1.89 35.93
CA ALA A 488 9.22 2.08 34.60
C ALA A 488 8.13 2.40 33.58
N LYS A 489 8.31 3.47 32.79
CA LYS A 489 7.41 3.75 31.65
C LYS A 489 7.63 2.72 30.54
N CYS A 490 8.87 2.52 30.11
CA CYS A 490 9.31 1.54 29.10
C CYS A 490 10.52 0.77 29.63
N PRO A 491 10.40 -0.54 29.94
CA PRO A 491 11.52 -1.33 30.47
C PRO A 491 12.52 -1.64 29.35
N VAL A 492 13.81 -1.57 29.69
CA VAL A 492 14.92 -1.98 28.80
C VAL A 492 15.53 -3.26 29.35
N PHE A 493 15.52 -4.35 28.58
CA PHE A 493 16.15 -5.61 28.99
C PHE A 493 17.46 -5.82 28.23
N LEU A 494 18.54 -6.05 28.99
CA LEU A 494 19.86 -6.40 28.49
C LEU A 494 20.14 -7.87 28.78
N ILE A 495 20.28 -8.68 27.73
CA ILE A 495 20.45 -10.13 27.83
C ILE A 495 21.92 -10.47 27.69
N ASN A 496 22.49 -11.21 28.65
CA ASN A 496 23.90 -11.66 28.63
C ASN A 496 24.91 -10.50 28.40
N TYR A 497 24.62 -9.32 28.95
CA TYR A 497 25.36 -8.09 28.68
C TYR A 497 26.63 -7.99 29.53
N LYS A 498 27.79 -7.79 28.91
CA LYS A 498 29.10 -7.94 29.57
C LYS A 498 29.72 -6.65 30.14
N ASN A 499 29.28 -5.45 29.74
CA ASN A 499 29.99 -4.20 30.07
C ASN A 499 29.07 -3.08 30.60
N PRO A 500 29.11 -2.68 31.89
CA PRO A 500 27.93 -2.07 32.53
C PRO A 500 27.91 -0.55 32.67
N ASN A 501 28.85 0.21 32.09
CA ASN A 501 28.97 1.64 32.42
C ASN A 501 27.94 2.52 31.68
N PHE A 502 26.67 2.37 32.05
CA PHE A 502 25.63 3.36 31.82
C PHE A 502 25.71 4.39 32.96
N THR A 503 26.42 5.49 32.75
CA THR A 503 26.41 6.64 33.66
C THR A 503 25.06 7.33 33.53
N ASP A 504 24.16 7.16 34.51
CA ASP A 504 22.96 7.97 34.81
C ASP A 504 22.41 8.86 33.68
N SER A 505 22.20 8.31 32.48
CA SER A 505 21.50 8.99 31.40
C SER A 505 20.07 8.49 31.41
N ALA A 506 19.12 9.41 31.53
CA ALA A 506 17.65 9.38 31.34
C ALA A 506 16.82 8.06 31.40
N CYS A 507 17.35 6.90 31.01
CA CYS A 507 16.76 5.58 31.20
C CYS A 507 17.02 5.03 32.62
N SER A 508 16.24 5.49 33.60
CA SER A 508 16.27 5.02 35.00
C SER A 508 15.86 3.55 35.22
N HIS A 509 15.60 2.76 34.15
CA HIS A 509 14.95 1.45 34.24
C HIS A 509 15.52 0.41 33.25
N VAL A 510 16.82 0.14 33.40
CA VAL A 510 17.54 -0.92 32.67
C VAL A 510 17.61 -2.17 33.54
N TYR A 511 17.16 -3.30 33.00
CA TYR A 511 17.14 -4.60 33.67
C TYR A 511 18.08 -5.58 33.00
N LYS A 512 18.91 -6.25 33.81
CA LYS A 512 19.78 -7.31 33.34
C LYS A 512 19.08 -8.65 33.45
N VAL A 513 19.20 -9.44 32.39
CA VAL A 513 18.69 -10.81 32.30
C VAL A 513 19.86 -11.72 31.98
N ASN A 514 20.24 -12.57 32.95
CA ASN A 514 21.39 -13.46 32.79
C ASN A 514 21.18 -14.46 31.67
N THR A 515 20.03 -15.14 31.65
CA THR A 515 19.68 -16.05 30.55
C THR A 515 18.18 -15.99 30.30
N ILE A 516 17.81 -16.15 29.03
CA ILE A 516 16.43 -16.45 28.65
C ILE A 516 16.32 -17.97 28.50
N ASP A 517 15.23 -18.54 29.01
CA ASP A 517 14.98 -19.97 28.84
C ASP A 517 14.70 -20.33 27.37
N ARG A 518 14.55 -21.63 27.09
CA ARG A 518 14.32 -22.12 25.73
C ARG A 518 13.06 -21.51 25.08
N GLN A 519 11.98 -21.34 25.82
CA GLN A 519 10.70 -20.85 25.28
C GLN A 519 10.74 -19.35 24.99
N ALA A 520 11.35 -18.57 25.88
CA ALA A 520 11.67 -17.17 25.64
C ALA A 520 12.66 -17.01 24.47
N LYS A 521 13.63 -17.92 24.31
CA LYS A 521 14.55 -17.94 23.17
C LYS A 521 13.84 -18.25 21.84
N GLU A 522 12.83 -19.12 21.85
CA GLU A 522 11.99 -19.39 20.67
C GLU A 522 11.15 -18.16 20.25
N PHE A 523 10.83 -17.27 21.19
CA PHE A 523 10.05 -16.05 20.93
C PHE A 523 10.92 -14.83 20.58
N PHE A 524 11.90 -14.51 21.41
CA PHE A 524 12.77 -13.33 21.24
C PHE A 524 13.97 -13.58 20.33
N GLY A 525 14.37 -14.84 20.12
CA GLY A 525 15.56 -15.20 19.33
C GLY A 525 16.88 -14.94 20.06
N ASP A 526 17.98 -14.96 19.29
CA ASP A 526 19.32 -14.60 19.78
C ASP A 526 19.47 -13.07 19.80
N VAL A 527 18.92 -12.43 20.82
CA VAL A 527 18.91 -10.96 20.98
C VAL A 527 19.67 -10.54 22.23
N LYS A 528 20.20 -9.32 22.20
CA LYS A 528 20.99 -8.73 23.30
C LYS A 528 20.28 -7.59 23.99
N THR A 529 19.39 -6.89 23.29
CA THR A 529 18.64 -5.76 23.85
C THR A 529 17.18 -5.82 23.43
N ILE A 530 16.26 -5.65 24.38
CA ILE A 530 14.81 -5.55 24.18
C ILE A 530 14.33 -4.22 24.76
N ILE A 531 13.62 -3.42 23.97
CA ILE A 531 13.04 -2.12 24.39
C ILE A 531 11.61 -2.04 23.88
N GLY A 532 10.65 -2.25 24.80
CA GLY A 532 9.23 -2.41 24.45
C GLY A 532 9.04 -3.44 23.32
N PRO A 533 8.40 -3.08 22.19
CA PRO A 533 8.14 -4.02 21.10
C PRO A 533 9.36 -4.31 20.22
N PHE A 534 10.52 -3.70 20.51
CA PHE A 534 11.71 -3.78 19.67
C PHE A 534 12.79 -4.70 20.24
N VAL A 535 13.42 -5.49 19.36
CA VAL A 535 14.53 -6.39 19.66
C VAL A 535 15.74 -6.08 18.79
N PHE A 536 16.93 -6.19 19.39
CA PHE A 536 18.22 -5.90 18.76
C PHE A 536 19.22 -7.02 19.05
N LYS A 537 19.97 -7.41 18.02
CA LYS A 537 21.06 -8.40 18.13
C LYS A 537 22.35 -7.80 18.69
N ASP A 538 22.48 -6.49 18.58
CA ASP A 538 23.65 -5.75 19.01
C ASP A 538 23.46 -5.18 20.42
N GLU A 539 24.58 -4.87 21.07
CA GLU A 539 24.61 -4.13 22.33
C GLU A 539 24.44 -2.64 22.00
N LEU A 540 23.26 -2.09 22.28
CA LEU A 540 22.97 -0.69 21.97
C LEU A 540 23.74 0.27 22.89
N SER A 541 24.22 1.39 22.33
CA SER A 541 24.81 2.48 23.13
C SER A 541 23.75 3.24 23.94
N SER A 542 24.16 3.99 24.96
CA SER A 542 23.23 4.79 25.78
C SER A 542 22.37 5.74 24.95
N GLU A 543 22.98 6.44 23.97
CA GLU A 543 22.26 7.34 23.06
C GLU A 543 21.19 6.61 22.22
N GLN A 544 21.51 5.38 21.78
CA GLN A 544 20.56 4.55 21.02
C GLN A 544 19.41 4.06 21.91
N ILE A 545 19.70 3.62 23.14
CA ILE A 545 18.69 3.18 24.11
C ILE A 545 17.75 4.35 24.43
N ASP A 546 18.28 5.53 24.76
CA ASP A 546 17.48 6.72 25.09
C ASP A 546 16.56 7.12 23.93
N TYR A 547 17.08 7.09 22.69
CA TYR A 547 16.28 7.35 21.50
C TYR A 547 15.15 6.33 21.30
N VAL A 548 15.46 5.03 21.38
CA VAL A 548 14.46 3.97 21.16
C VAL A 548 13.39 4.00 22.25
N SER A 549 13.78 4.14 23.52
CA SER A 549 12.86 4.27 24.66
C SER A 549 11.95 5.49 24.51
N SER A 550 12.51 6.65 24.18
CA SER A 550 11.73 7.87 23.93
C SER A 550 10.75 7.70 22.78
N ARG A 551 11.18 6.98 21.73
CA ARG A 551 10.32 6.66 20.59
C ARG A 551 9.19 5.70 20.96
N VAL A 552 9.43 4.65 21.75
CA VAL A 552 8.38 3.75 22.25
C VAL A 552 7.34 4.53 23.06
N ASN A 553 7.81 5.33 24.02
CA ASN A 553 6.94 6.18 24.84
C ASN A 553 6.09 7.12 23.97
N TYR A 554 6.72 7.83 23.03
CA TYR A 554 6.02 8.76 22.15
C TYR A 554 5.01 8.06 21.22
N THR A 555 5.37 6.88 20.70
CA THR A 555 4.62 6.19 19.64
C THR A 555 3.46 5.36 20.19
N TYR A 556 3.68 4.65 21.31
CA TYR A 556 2.78 3.59 21.77
C TYR A 556 2.15 3.85 23.13
N HIS A 557 2.61 4.85 23.90
CA HIS A 557 2.11 5.08 25.27
C HIS A 557 0.98 6.12 25.37
N HIS A 558 0.55 6.71 24.25
CA HIS A 558 -0.61 7.58 24.27
C HIS A 558 -1.85 6.81 24.75
N SER A 559 -2.50 7.34 25.80
CA SER A 559 -3.76 6.81 26.34
C SER A 559 -3.72 5.34 26.80
N LEU A 560 -2.57 4.86 27.30
CA LEU A 560 -2.45 3.51 27.86
C LEU A 560 -3.41 3.30 29.04
N PRO A 561 -4.09 2.14 29.13
CA PRO A 561 -4.88 1.78 30.30
C PRO A 561 -3.97 1.55 31.52
N ALA A 562 -4.56 1.64 32.72
CA ALA A 562 -3.90 1.19 33.94
C ALA A 562 -3.78 -0.35 33.89
N VAL A 563 -2.57 -0.84 33.60
CA VAL A 563 -2.24 -2.26 33.47
C VAL A 563 -0.87 -2.53 34.09
N ASN A 564 -0.63 -3.78 34.48
CA ASN A 564 0.69 -4.19 34.96
C ASN A 564 1.72 -4.21 33.81
N MET A 565 3.00 -4.36 34.14
CA MET A 565 4.08 -4.27 33.15
C MET A 565 4.05 -5.37 32.08
N LEU A 566 3.66 -6.60 32.45
CA LEU A 566 3.53 -7.70 31.49
C LEU A 566 2.44 -7.41 30.46
N GLN A 567 1.28 -6.99 30.94
CA GLN A 567 0.15 -6.57 30.09
C GLN A 567 0.51 -5.35 29.23
N ARG A 568 1.26 -4.39 29.78
CA ARG A 568 1.75 -3.22 29.03
C ARG A 568 2.66 -3.65 27.88
N HIS A 569 3.62 -4.53 28.13
CA HIS A 569 4.55 -5.02 27.10
C HIS A 569 3.79 -5.78 26.00
N PHE A 570 2.80 -6.60 26.36
CA PHE A 570 1.91 -7.21 25.38
C PHE A 570 1.17 -6.16 24.52
N ILE A 571 0.60 -5.13 25.14
CA ILE A 571 -0.10 -4.03 24.44
C ILE A 571 0.85 -3.29 23.50
N GLU A 572 2.10 -3.06 23.90
CA GLU A 572 3.13 -2.43 23.06
C GLU A 572 3.46 -3.28 21.83
N ILE A 573 3.68 -4.59 22.00
CA ILE A 573 3.94 -5.52 20.89
C ILE A 573 2.75 -5.56 19.94
N PHE A 574 1.53 -5.69 20.49
CA PHE A 574 0.30 -5.68 19.71
C PHE A 574 0.14 -4.37 18.91
N ARG A 575 0.34 -3.22 19.56
CA ARG A 575 0.28 -1.89 18.92
C ARG A 575 1.32 -1.73 17.82
N ALA A 576 2.54 -2.19 18.06
CA ALA A 576 3.61 -2.13 17.08
C ALA A 576 3.34 -3.01 15.85
N GLU A 577 2.74 -4.19 16.04
CA GLU A 577 2.30 -5.06 14.95
C GLU A 577 1.15 -4.43 14.16
N GLU A 578 0.11 -3.92 14.82
CA GLU A 578 -1.04 -3.29 14.15
C GLU A 578 -0.63 -2.02 13.37
N ASP A 579 0.25 -1.19 13.95
CA ASP A 579 0.86 -0.03 13.28
C ASP A 579 1.67 -0.46 12.06
N PHE A 580 2.51 -1.50 12.20
CA PHE A 580 3.31 -2.03 11.11
C PHE A 580 2.46 -2.55 9.96
N ALA A 581 1.46 -3.39 10.29
CA ALA A 581 0.54 -3.97 9.32
C ALA A 581 -0.48 -2.95 8.79
N ASN A 582 -0.46 -1.69 9.28
CA ASN A 582 -1.40 -0.62 8.94
C ASN A 582 -2.86 -1.05 9.12
N ARG A 583 -3.11 -1.86 10.17
CA ARG A 583 -4.45 -2.32 10.54
C ARG A 583 -5.14 -1.22 11.32
N LYS A 584 -6.36 -0.87 10.89
CA LYS A 584 -7.18 0.15 11.55
C LYS A 584 -8.26 -0.54 12.36
N ARG A 585 -8.57 0.02 13.53
CA ARG A 585 -9.73 -0.38 14.32
C ARG A 585 -10.67 0.81 14.43
N ASP A 586 -11.95 0.57 14.19
CA ASP A 586 -13.01 1.56 14.32
C ASP A 586 -13.98 1.07 15.39
N ALA A 587 -14.31 1.94 16.34
CA ALA A 587 -15.13 1.58 17.50
C ALA A 587 -16.57 1.29 17.07
N LYS A 588 -17.14 2.13 16.20
CA LYS A 588 -18.43 1.93 15.51
C LYS A 588 -18.52 2.88 14.31
N PRO A 589 -18.89 2.41 13.11
CA PRO A 589 -19.18 3.31 12.01
C PRO A 589 -20.42 4.16 12.32
N SER A 590 -20.47 5.41 11.87
CA SER A 590 -21.64 6.30 12.04
C SER A 590 -22.79 5.81 11.14
N VAL A 591 -23.63 4.93 11.68
CA VAL A 591 -24.74 4.28 10.96
C VAL A 591 -26.07 4.45 11.68
N ASN A 592 -27.17 4.29 10.94
CA ASN A 592 -28.51 4.31 11.52
C ASN A 592 -28.78 2.98 12.26
N GLU A 593 -28.82 3.01 13.59
CA GLU A 593 -29.07 1.80 14.41
C GLU A 593 -30.40 1.12 14.10
N LYS A 594 -31.41 1.85 13.57
CA LYS A 594 -32.70 1.25 13.16
C LYS A 594 -32.60 0.31 11.95
N SER A 595 -31.50 0.39 11.19
CA SER A 595 -31.24 -0.48 10.03
C SER A 595 -30.54 -1.79 10.39
N LEU A 596 -30.10 -1.93 11.65
CA LEU A 596 -29.26 -3.03 12.11
C LEU A 596 -30.01 -4.35 12.14
N ILE A 597 -29.43 -5.35 11.47
CA ILE A 597 -29.87 -6.73 11.51
C ILE A 597 -28.79 -7.55 12.22
N LYS A 598 -29.14 -8.05 13.40
CA LYS A 598 -28.25 -8.89 14.21
C LYS A 598 -28.59 -10.36 14.06
N SER A 599 -27.56 -11.19 14.06
CA SER A 599 -27.72 -12.62 14.33
C SER A 599 -27.80 -12.85 15.84
N ARG A 600 -26.71 -13.30 16.45
CA ARG A 600 -26.54 -13.53 17.89
C ARG A 600 -25.27 -12.82 18.38
N GLN A 601 -25.10 -12.74 19.69
CA GLN A 601 -23.85 -12.28 20.27
C GLN A 601 -22.83 -13.43 20.30
N GLY A 602 -21.72 -13.27 19.58
CA GLY A 602 -20.59 -14.20 19.59
C GLY A 602 -19.43 -13.65 20.43
N GLN A 603 -18.37 -14.46 20.56
CA GLN A 603 -17.08 -13.99 21.08
C GLN A 603 -16.39 -13.04 20.08
N VAL A 604 -16.62 -13.26 18.79
CA VAL A 604 -16.16 -12.40 17.70
C VAL A 604 -17.39 -11.81 17.01
N THR A 605 -17.37 -10.52 16.72
CA THR A 605 -18.44 -9.84 15.97
C THR A 605 -17.93 -9.41 14.61
N PHE A 606 -18.55 -9.91 13.54
CA PHE A 606 -18.39 -9.43 12.18
C PHE A 606 -19.42 -8.33 11.89
N THR A 607 -18.95 -7.10 11.73
CA THR A 607 -19.78 -5.94 11.38
C THR A 607 -19.62 -5.60 9.91
N ILE A 608 -20.72 -5.41 9.20
CA ILE A 608 -20.73 -5.16 7.77
C ILE A 608 -21.76 -4.10 7.39
N ILE A 609 -21.32 -3.10 6.61
CA ILE A 609 -22.21 -2.15 5.93
C ILE A 609 -22.14 -2.47 4.45
N ALA A 610 -23.27 -2.92 3.90
CA ALA A 610 -23.32 -3.47 2.57
C ALA A 610 -24.42 -2.83 1.72
N ASN A 611 -24.03 -2.41 0.52
CA ASN A 611 -24.95 -2.15 -0.57
C ASN A 611 -25.13 -3.44 -1.37
N PHE A 612 -26.37 -3.96 -1.41
CA PHE A 612 -26.70 -5.24 -2.04
C PHE A 612 -26.74 -5.19 -3.58
N ALA A 613 -26.69 -4.01 -4.19
CA ALA A 613 -26.59 -3.86 -5.63
C ALA A 613 -25.15 -3.99 -6.18
N LEU A 614 -24.14 -4.06 -5.29
CA LEU A 614 -22.73 -4.17 -5.67
C LEU A 614 -22.28 -5.63 -5.73
N ARG A 615 -21.51 -5.98 -6.78
CA ARG A 615 -21.02 -7.35 -7.05
C ARG A 615 -20.25 -8.00 -5.89
N THR A 616 -19.59 -7.20 -5.08
CA THR A 616 -18.84 -7.65 -3.90
C THR A 616 -19.73 -8.34 -2.86
N ILE A 617 -21.06 -8.13 -2.89
CA ILE A 617 -21.98 -8.81 -1.99
C ILE A 617 -22.20 -10.28 -2.36
N TRP A 618 -21.95 -10.70 -3.61
CA TRP A 618 -22.16 -12.07 -4.06
C TRP A 618 -21.45 -13.10 -3.18
N PRO A 619 -20.10 -13.11 -3.09
CA PRO A 619 -19.38 -14.07 -2.25
C PRO A 619 -19.60 -13.80 -0.75
N ILE A 620 -19.97 -12.58 -0.37
CA ILE A 620 -20.19 -12.20 1.03
C ILE A 620 -21.54 -12.71 1.54
N SER A 621 -22.56 -12.78 0.70
CA SER A 621 -23.85 -13.39 1.07
C SER A 621 -23.73 -14.88 1.37
N GLU A 622 -22.85 -15.59 0.66
CA GLU A 622 -22.46 -16.98 0.99
C GLU A 622 -21.82 -17.07 2.37
N LEU A 623 -20.85 -16.20 2.64
CA LEU A 623 -20.15 -16.14 3.92
C LEU A 623 -21.10 -15.82 5.08
N LEU A 624 -22.00 -14.85 4.91
CA LEU A 624 -23.01 -14.47 5.91
C LEU A 624 -23.94 -15.64 6.24
N HIS A 625 -24.37 -16.40 5.23
CA HIS A 625 -25.16 -17.61 5.44
C HIS A 625 -24.36 -18.67 6.21
N MET A 626 -23.10 -18.94 5.84
CA MET A 626 -22.24 -19.90 6.57
C MET A 626 -22.03 -19.49 8.03
N LEU A 627 -21.83 -18.19 8.31
CA LEU A 627 -21.62 -17.67 9.67
C LEU A 627 -22.89 -17.71 10.53
N SER A 628 -24.08 -17.78 9.93
CA SER A 628 -25.34 -17.90 10.68
C SER A 628 -25.40 -19.15 11.57
N ASP A 629 -24.60 -20.18 11.25
CA ASP A 629 -24.51 -21.44 12.01
C ASP A 629 -23.29 -21.52 12.97
N VAL A 630 -22.40 -20.51 13.00
CA VAL A 630 -21.20 -20.50 13.87
C VAL A 630 -21.42 -19.78 15.20
N GLU A 631 -21.64 -20.50 16.30
CA GLU A 631 -22.03 -19.90 17.60
C GLU A 631 -21.06 -18.84 18.15
N LEU A 632 -19.76 -19.04 17.93
CA LEU A 632 -18.71 -18.12 18.41
C LEU A 632 -18.62 -16.82 17.63
N VAL A 633 -19.34 -16.70 16.50
CA VAL A 633 -19.32 -15.51 15.64
C VAL A 633 -20.72 -14.88 15.60
N GLY A 634 -20.79 -13.62 16.05
CA GLY A 634 -21.94 -12.74 15.85
C GLY A 634 -21.77 -11.94 14.57
N VAL A 635 -22.90 -11.56 13.96
CA VAL A 635 -22.94 -10.75 12.74
C VAL A 635 -23.87 -9.57 12.95
N ASP A 636 -23.33 -8.37 12.73
CA ASP A 636 -24.04 -7.09 12.71
C ASP A 636 -24.07 -6.58 11.26
N LEU A 637 -25.21 -6.75 10.59
CA LEU A 637 -25.42 -6.33 9.21
C LEU A 637 -26.21 -5.02 9.15
N TYR A 638 -25.66 -4.07 8.42
CA TYR A 638 -26.27 -2.79 8.08
C TYR A 638 -26.49 -2.73 6.55
N PRO A 639 -27.67 -3.14 6.06
CA PRO A 639 -28.04 -2.90 4.67
C PRO A 639 -28.06 -1.40 4.41
N SER A 640 -27.55 -0.95 3.27
CA SER A 640 -27.56 0.47 2.98
C SER A 640 -27.56 0.80 1.49
N VAL A 641 -28.17 1.94 1.18
CA VAL A 641 -28.15 2.59 -0.14
C VAL A 641 -27.46 3.95 -0.04
N ILE A 642 -26.98 4.44 -1.18
CA ILE A 642 -26.29 5.74 -1.24
C ILE A 642 -27.29 6.85 -0.90
N ALA A 643 -26.88 7.80 -0.04
CA ALA A 643 -27.75 8.86 0.47
C ALA A 643 -27.96 10.04 -0.49
N GLN A 644 -27.13 10.17 -1.52
CA GLN A 644 -27.21 11.24 -2.54
C GLN A 644 -27.39 10.64 -3.94
N ASP A 645 -28.20 11.31 -4.78
CA ASP A 645 -28.31 11.05 -6.23
C ASP A 645 -26.99 11.41 -6.91
N HIS A 646 -26.00 10.55 -6.78
CA HIS A 646 -24.81 10.62 -7.61
C HIS A 646 -25.06 9.78 -8.87
N ASP A 647 -24.77 10.39 -10.04
CA ASP A 647 -24.56 9.75 -11.34
C ASP A 647 -23.54 8.57 -11.33
N SER A 648 -23.00 8.20 -10.16
CA SER A 648 -21.93 7.23 -9.95
C SER A 648 -22.42 5.80 -9.72
N ILE A 649 -23.73 5.53 -9.59
CA ILE A 649 -24.26 4.14 -9.60
C ILE A 649 -24.38 3.63 -11.05
N LYS A 650 -23.29 3.73 -11.83
CA LYS A 650 -23.22 3.19 -13.21
C LYS A 650 -22.70 1.75 -13.26
N GLN A 651 -22.45 1.10 -12.13
CA GLN A 651 -21.92 -0.26 -12.07
C GLN A 651 -22.71 -1.12 -11.10
N ILE A 652 -23.89 -1.53 -11.53
CA ILE A 652 -24.70 -2.51 -10.81
C ILE A 652 -24.39 -3.92 -11.31
N SER A 653 -24.55 -4.88 -10.41
CA SER A 653 -24.42 -6.30 -10.69
C SER A 653 -25.62 -6.85 -11.48
N THR A 654 -25.68 -6.63 -12.78
CA THR A 654 -26.60 -7.36 -13.65
C THR A 654 -25.90 -8.63 -14.12
N GLY A 655 -26.25 -9.76 -13.52
CA GLY A 655 -25.64 -11.04 -13.83
C GLY A 655 -26.05 -12.15 -12.88
N THR A 656 -25.67 -13.37 -13.25
CA THR A 656 -25.89 -14.57 -12.47
C THR A 656 -24.57 -15.03 -11.85
N TYR A 657 -24.57 -15.29 -10.54
CA TYR A 657 -23.44 -15.77 -9.77
C TYR A 657 -23.62 -17.24 -9.39
N PHE A 658 -22.62 -18.05 -9.74
CA PHE A 658 -22.56 -19.49 -9.48
C PHE A 658 -21.46 -19.76 -8.45
N PRO A 659 -21.80 -19.87 -7.16
CA PRO A 659 -20.81 -20.00 -6.09
C PRO A 659 -20.22 -21.41 -6.01
N ALA A 660 -18.94 -21.46 -5.65
CA ALA A 660 -18.23 -22.65 -5.21
C ALA A 660 -17.78 -22.44 -3.74
N PHE A 661 -18.76 -22.42 -2.83
CA PHE A 661 -18.57 -22.22 -1.39
C PHE A 661 -18.87 -23.48 -0.59
N ALA A 662 -20.12 -23.97 -0.67
CA ALA A 662 -20.53 -25.21 -0.03
C ALA A 662 -20.06 -26.45 -0.80
N THR A 663 -19.92 -26.31 -2.13
CA THR A 663 -19.39 -27.30 -3.06
C THR A 663 -18.12 -26.77 -3.70
N PRO A 664 -17.16 -27.64 -4.05
CA PRO A 664 -15.88 -27.23 -4.62
C PRO A 664 -15.95 -26.95 -6.14
N TYR A 665 -17.15 -26.80 -6.69
CA TYR A 665 -17.42 -26.60 -8.12
C TYR A 665 -18.60 -25.65 -8.33
N ALA A 666 -18.65 -25.06 -9.52
CA ALA A 666 -19.75 -24.24 -10.00
C ALA A 666 -20.31 -24.82 -11.32
N ASP A 667 -21.62 -25.03 -11.38
CA ASP A 667 -22.30 -25.44 -12.61
C ASP A 667 -22.73 -24.20 -13.39
N VAL A 668 -22.13 -23.99 -14.56
CA VAL A 668 -22.31 -22.78 -15.38
C VAL A 668 -22.79 -23.12 -16.79
N PRO A 669 -23.44 -22.18 -17.49
CA PRO A 669 -23.73 -22.36 -18.92
C PRO A 669 -22.46 -22.56 -19.75
N VAL A 670 -22.52 -23.41 -20.79
CA VAL A 670 -21.41 -23.59 -21.73
C VAL A 670 -21.22 -22.29 -22.53
N ASN A 671 -20.15 -21.57 -22.19
CA ASN A 671 -19.66 -20.31 -22.76
C ASN A 671 -20.17 -19.02 -22.07
N ASP A 672 -19.24 -18.05 -21.94
CA ASP A 672 -19.43 -16.69 -21.40
C ASP A 672 -19.58 -16.55 -19.86
N PHE A 673 -18.53 -16.92 -19.12
CA PHE A 673 -18.41 -16.58 -17.69
C PHE A 673 -17.00 -16.08 -17.34
N GLY A 674 -16.90 -15.33 -16.25
CA GLY A 674 -15.63 -14.96 -15.59
C GLY A 674 -15.51 -15.60 -14.20
N ILE A 675 -14.32 -15.58 -13.62
CA ILE A 675 -14.06 -16.12 -12.27
C ILE A 675 -13.90 -14.97 -11.27
N LEU A 676 -14.74 -14.97 -10.23
CA LEU A 676 -14.58 -14.15 -9.03
C LEU A 676 -13.87 -14.99 -7.95
N ARG A 677 -12.77 -14.47 -7.41
CA ARG A 677 -11.89 -15.16 -6.47
C ARG A 677 -11.30 -14.19 -5.43
N PRO A 678 -10.69 -14.70 -4.34
CA PRO A 678 -9.92 -13.87 -3.42
C PRO A 678 -8.82 -13.06 -4.12
N SER A 679 -8.64 -11.83 -3.69
CA SER A 679 -7.73 -10.84 -4.28
C SER A 679 -6.26 -11.25 -4.25
N THR A 680 -5.84 -12.12 -3.33
CA THR A 680 -4.44 -12.58 -3.22
C THR A 680 -4.09 -13.73 -4.16
N TRP A 681 -5.06 -14.27 -4.89
CA TRP A 681 -4.86 -15.44 -5.75
C TRP A 681 -4.50 -15.04 -7.18
N GLU A 682 -3.39 -15.57 -7.69
CA GLU A 682 -3.11 -15.55 -9.12
C GLU A 682 -4.03 -16.56 -9.82
N LEU A 683 -4.58 -16.20 -10.97
CA LEU A 683 -5.38 -17.14 -11.78
C LEU A 683 -4.69 -17.35 -13.12
N ARG A 684 -4.47 -18.61 -13.45
CA ARG A 684 -3.98 -19.04 -14.75
C ARG A 684 -5.11 -19.67 -15.53
N HIS A 685 -5.24 -19.27 -16.79
CA HIS A 685 -6.15 -19.90 -17.75
C HIS A 685 -5.33 -20.47 -18.90
N GLN A 686 -5.44 -21.78 -19.12
CA GLN A 686 -4.74 -22.49 -20.20
C GLN A 686 -5.57 -23.70 -20.65
N LYS A 687 -5.73 -23.88 -21.97
CA LYS A 687 -6.46 -25.02 -22.56
C LYS A 687 -7.87 -25.24 -21.96
N GLY A 688 -8.57 -24.16 -21.60
CA GLY A 688 -9.93 -24.21 -21.04
C GLY A 688 -10.03 -24.62 -19.56
N ASN A 689 -8.90 -24.72 -18.85
CA ASN A 689 -8.83 -25.02 -17.42
C ASN A 689 -8.38 -23.79 -16.63
N PHE A 690 -8.93 -23.62 -15.42
CA PHE A 690 -8.57 -22.59 -14.47
C PHE A 690 -7.75 -23.19 -13.32
N THR A 691 -6.55 -22.66 -13.09
CA THR A 691 -5.72 -23.03 -11.95
C THR A 691 -5.27 -21.82 -11.16
N VAL A 692 -5.03 -22.02 -9.87
CA VAL A 692 -4.37 -21.05 -8.99
C VAL A 692 -2.94 -21.55 -8.79
N PRO A 693 -1.94 -21.00 -9.52
CA PRO A 693 -0.55 -21.44 -9.39
C PRO A 693 0.07 -21.03 -8.06
N GLY A 694 -0.46 -19.99 -7.42
CA GLY A 694 0.02 -19.52 -6.13
C GLY A 694 -0.77 -18.36 -5.56
N ILE A 695 -0.36 -17.96 -4.37
CA ILE A 695 -0.94 -16.86 -3.60
C ILE A 695 0.15 -15.84 -3.26
N VAL A 696 -0.23 -14.57 -3.15
CA VAL A 696 0.72 -13.52 -2.73
C VAL A 696 1.14 -13.74 -1.29
N ILE A 697 2.45 -13.86 -1.09
CA ILE A 697 3.09 -13.85 0.22
C ILE A 697 4.09 -12.72 0.27
N THR A 698 4.21 -12.11 1.43
CA THR A 698 5.13 -11.00 1.68
C THR A 698 6.10 -11.34 2.78
N GLY A 699 7.31 -10.77 2.72
CA GLY A 699 8.31 -10.94 3.76
C GLY A 699 9.25 -9.76 3.86
N TYR A 700 10.02 -9.75 4.95
CA TYR A 700 11.10 -8.80 5.18
C TYR A 700 12.42 -9.56 5.39
N ILE A 701 13.46 -9.19 4.65
CA ILE A 701 14.81 -9.72 4.79
C ILE A 701 15.84 -8.65 4.45
N GLU A 702 16.81 -8.40 5.33
CA GLU A 702 17.80 -7.32 5.16
C GLU A 702 19.18 -7.81 4.77
N ASN A 703 19.99 -6.91 4.21
CA ASN A 703 21.39 -7.14 3.88
C ASN A 703 21.61 -8.30 2.88
N VAL A 704 20.58 -8.60 2.08
CA VAL A 704 20.62 -9.61 1.03
C VAL A 704 20.25 -8.91 -0.28
N SER A 705 21.16 -8.93 -1.26
CA SER A 705 20.90 -8.30 -2.55
C SER A 705 19.90 -9.08 -3.38
N ILE A 706 20.00 -10.42 -3.38
CA ILE A 706 19.15 -11.33 -4.14
C ILE A 706 18.78 -12.51 -3.26
N ILE A 707 17.49 -12.80 -3.19
CA ILE A 707 16.95 -14.04 -2.64
C ILE A 707 16.48 -14.94 -3.78
N LYS A 708 16.57 -16.25 -3.56
CA LYS A 708 15.96 -17.25 -4.43
C LYS A 708 14.95 -18.05 -3.60
N ILE A 709 13.72 -18.18 -4.08
CA ILE A 709 12.71 -19.06 -3.48
C ILE A 709 12.18 -19.95 -4.61
N LYS A 710 12.37 -21.26 -4.49
CA LYS A 710 12.15 -22.22 -5.58
C LYS A 710 12.92 -21.77 -6.84
N ASP A 711 12.22 -21.45 -7.92
CA ASP A 711 12.80 -21.02 -9.20
C ASP A 711 12.73 -19.50 -9.39
N GLU A 712 12.24 -18.76 -8.40
CA GLU A 712 12.08 -17.30 -8.46
C GLU A 712 13.23 -16.58 -7.79
N TYR A 713 13.80 -15.60 -8.48
CA TYR A 713 14.77 -14.67 -7.94
C TYR A 713 14.06 -13.37 -7.60
N ARG A 714 14.35 -12.81 -6.43
CA ARG A 714 13.81 -11.51 -6.03
C ARG A 714 14.93 -10.65 -5.49
N LYS A 715 14.84 -9.37 -5.81
CA LYS A 715 15.60 -8.34 -5.13
C LYS A 715 14.70 -7.73 -4.05
N PRO A 716 14.95 -7.97 -2.76
CA PRO A 716 14.22 -7.26 -1.71
C PRO A 716 14.41 -5.74 -1.87
N PHE A 717 13.40 -4.98 -1.47
CA PHE A 717 13.48 -3.53 -1.38
C PHE A 717 14.56 -3.12 -0.37
N GLU A 718 14.98 -1.85 -0.37
CA GLU A 718 15.96 -1.37 0.62
C GLU A 718 15.49 -1.60 2.07
N THR A 719 14.18 -1.53 2.31
CA THR A 719 13.53 -1.84 3.59
C THR A 719 13.55 -3.33 3.95
N GLY A 720 14.08 -4.17 3.05
CA GLY A 720 14.04 -5.62 3.09
C GLY A 720 12.74 -6.24 2.61
N TYR A 721 11.74 -5.44 2.23
CA TYR A 721 10.44 -5.96 1.80
C TYR A 721 10.53 -6.72 0.47
N PHE A 722 9.87 -7.86 0.38
CA PHE A 722 9.65 -8.57 -0.88
C PHE A 722 8.26 -9.19 -0.92
N ALA A 723 7.78 -9.46 -2.13
CA ALA A 723 6.58 -10.24 -2.37
C ALA A 723 6.85 -11.31 -3.42
N VAL A 724 6.17 -12.45 -3.30
CA VAL A 724 6.24 -13.59 -4.22
C VAL A 724 4.86 -14.20 -4.39
N VAL A 725 4.63 -14.84 -5.53
CA VAL A 725 3.43 -15.65 -5.77
C VAL A 725 3.85 -17.11 -5.77
N LEU A 726 3.50 -17.85 -4.72
CA LEU A 726 3.90 -19.23 -4.56
C LEU A 726 2.73 -20.11 -4.12
N PRO A 727 2.70 -21.39 -4.53
CA PRO A 727 1.75 -22.34 -4.00
C PRO A 727 2.01 -22.59 -2.50
N PRO A 728 0.98 -22.79 -1.67
CA PRO A 728 1.10 -23.33 -0.33
C PRO A 728 2.02 -24.54 -0.19
N GLY A 729 2.79 -24.57 0.90
CA GLY A 729 3.79 -25.61 1.19
C GLY A 729 5.16 -25.05 1.58
N ILE A 730 6.15 -25.96 1.60
CA ILE A 730 7.54 -25.66 1.93
C ILE A 730 8.35 -25.55 0.63
N HIS A 731 9.09 -24.47 0.47
CA HIS A 731 9.96 -24.22 -0.69
C HIS A 731 11.41 -24.11 -0.27
N GLU A 732 12.31 -24.62 -1.10
CA GLU A 732 13.75 -24.37 -0.91
C GLU A 732 14.06 -22.89 -1.18
N CYS A 733 14.98 -22.33 -0.41
CA CYS A 733 15.39 -20.96 -0.60
C CYS A 733 16.89 -20.72 -0.35
N GLN A 734 17.40 -19.66 -0.96
CA GLN A 734 18.77 -19.16 -0.82
C GLN A 734 18.73 -17.65 -0.52
N GLY A 735 19.76 -17.13 0.14
CA GLY A 735 19.74 -15.77 0.72
C GLY A 735 19.10 -15.70 2.11
N PHE A 736 18.56 -16.80 2.62
CA PHE A 736 17.97 -16.92 3.96
C PHE A 736 18.88 -17.72 4.90
N GLU A 737 18.85 -17.43 6.21
CA GLU A 737 19.54 -18.23 7.23
C GLU A 737 19.03 -19.68 7.20
N TYR A 738 17.71 -19.84 7.11
CA TYR A 738 17.06 -21.14 6.94
C TYR A 738 16.84 -21.42 5.45
N LYS A 739 17.20 -22.63 4.99
CA LYS A 739 17.04 -23.06 3.58
C LYS A 739 15.59 -23.41 3.19
N LYS A 740 14.60 -23.07 4.03
CA LYS A 740 13.19 -23.40 3.83
C LYS A 740 12.33 -22.14 3.99
N PHE A 741 11.42 -21.93 3.04
CA PHE A 741 10.43 -20.86 3.02
C PHE A 741 9.02 -21.46 3.11
N TYR A 742 8.17 -20.93 3.99
CA TYR A 742 6.86 -21.52 4.30
C TYR A 742 5.71 -20.64 3.80
N VAL A 743 4.85 -21.25 2.99
CA VAL A 743 3.58 -20.67 2.53
C VAL A 743 2.44 -21.41 3.21
N ASP A 744 2.05 -20.92 4.39
CA ASP A 744 1.17 -21.60 5.36
C ASP A 744 -0.13 -20.84 5.66
N SER A 745 -0.42 -19.76 4.94
CA SER A 745 -1.62 -18.94 5.09
C SER A 745 -2.09 -18.44 3.73
N PHE A 746 -3.41 -18.34 3.53
CA PHE A 746 -3.99 -17.72 2.34
C PHE A 746 -3.89 -16.19 2.30
N ILE A 747 -3.61 -15.58 3.46
CA ILE A 747 -3.46 -14.14 3.60
C ILE A 747 -1.97 -13.85 3.73
N PRO A 748 -1.44 -12.83 3.03
CA PRO A 748 -0.08 -12.37 3.25
C PRO A 748 0.07 -11.84 4.69
N GLU A 749 0.60 -12.68 5.56
CA GLU A 749 1.04 -12.27 6.88
C GLU A 749 2.41 -11.60 6.80
N VAL A 750 2.66 -10.65 7.69
CA VAL A 750 3.97 -10.04 7.82
C VAL A 750 4.91 -11.06 8.45
N LYS A 751 5.90 -11.52 7.69
CA LYS A 751 6.96 -12.40 8.19
C LYS A 751 8.32 -11.73 8.07
N ILE A 752 9.12 -11.86 9.13
CA ILE A 752 10.49 -11.35 9.21
C ILE A 752 11.43 -12.54 9.09
N TYR A 753 12.35 -12.48 8.14
CA TYR A 753 13.33 -13.53 7.84
C TYR A 753 14.74 -13.07 8.17
N LYS A 754 15.58 -14.02 8.59
CA LYS A 754 17.00 -13.77 8.85
C LYS A 754 17.83 -13.97 7.57
N PRO A 755 18.83 -13.11 7.31
CA PRO A 755 19.67 -13.21 6.12
C PRO A 755 20.62 -14.39 6.19
N GLY A 756 20.85 -15.01 5.04
CA GLY A 756 21.87 -16.03 4.83
C GLY A 756 22.90 -15.61 3.80
N LYS A 757 23.65 -16.57 3.26
CA LYS A 757 24.59 -16.30 2.16
C LYS A 757 23.81 -15.86 0.92
N THR A 758 24.13 -14.67 0.44
CA THR A 758 23.49 -14.03 -0.72
C THR A 758 23.74 -14.81 -2.00
N VAL A 759 22.75 -14.81 -2.90
CA VAL A 759 22.90 -15.30 -4.28
C VAL A 759 23.60 -14.22 -5.12
N GLU A 760 24.62 -14.59 -5.88
CA GLU A 760 25.49 -13.61 -6.55
C GLU A 760 24.79 -12.91 -7.73
N ASP A 761 24.01 -13.63 -8.55
CA ASP A 761 23.36 -13.05 -9.74
C ASP A 761 21.96 -13.64 -10.04
N ILE A 762 21.13 -12.82 -10.71
CA ILE A 762 19.87 -13.26 -11.31
C ILE A 762 20.18 -13.76 -12.73
N PRO A 763 19.85 -15.00 -13.10
CA PRO A 763 20.02 -15.49 -14.46
C PRO A 763 19.28 -14.58 -15.46
N SER A 764 19.99 -14.04 -16.44
CA SER A 764 19.36 -13.27 -17.51
C SER A 764 18.71 -14.21 -18.51
N ASN A 765 17.49 -13.87 -18.93
CA ASN A 765 16.80 -14.57 -19.99
C ASN A 765 16.16 -13.52 -20.91
N ASN A 766 16.34 -13.69 -22.22
CA ASN A 766 15.87 -12.76 -23.25
C ASN A 766 14.34 -12.81 -23.48
N ASN A 767 13.62 -13.54 -22.63
CA ASN A 767 12.17 -13.63 -22.69
C ASN A 767 11.51 -12.27 -22.43
N THR A 768 10.51 -11.96 -23.26
CA THR A 768 9.68 -10.75 -23.14
C THR A 768 8.24 -11.17 -22.87
N ALA A 769 7.60 -10.50 -21.91
CA ALA A 769 6.17 -10.66 -21.62
C ALA A 769 5.38 -9.43 -22.05
N LEU A 770 4.12 -9.67 -22.43
CA LEU A 770 3.12 -8.61 -22.60
C LEU A 770 2.32 -8.47 -21.31
N PHE A 771 2.15 -7.25 -20.83
CA PHE A 771 1.32 -6.89 -19.69
C PHE A 771 0.25 -5.89 -20.16
N MET A 772 -1.02 -6.30 -20.02
CA MET A 772 -2.18 -5.52 -20.47
C MET A 772 -3.16 -5.28 -19.33
N PHE A 773 -3.89 -4.18 -19.45
CA PHE A 773 -4.95 -3.78 -18.53
C PHE A 773 -6.32 -3.94 -19.19
N MET A 774 -7.33 -4.34 -18.40
CA MET A 774 -8.74 -4.26 -18.77
C MET A 774 -9.57 -3.78 -17.58
N TRP A 775 -10.47 -2.81 -17.80
CA TRP A 775 -11.38 -2.31 -16.74
C TRP A 775 -12.86 -2.44 -17.05
N TYR A 776 -13.30 -1.95 -18.22
CA TYR A 776 -14.73 -1.83 -18.54
C TYR A 776 -15.22 -2.92 -19.50
N PRO A 777 -16.52 -3.28 -19.46
CA PRO A 777 -17.24 -3.98 -20.53
C PRO A 777 -16.85 -3.51 -21.95
N ASP A 778 -16.79 -2.18 -22.14
CA ASP A 778 -16.41 -1.58 -23.43
C ASP A 778 -14.90 -1.64 -23.70
N SER A 779 -14.07 -1.68 -22.64
CA SER A 779 -12.61 -1.90 -22.75
C SER A 779 -12.29 -3.34 -23.16
N TYR A 780 -13.13 -4.35 -22.88
CA TYR A 780 -12.84 -5.73 -23.30
C TYR A 780 -12.74 -5.86 -24.81
N TRP A 781 -13.65 -5.19 -25.54
CA TRP A 781 -13.57 -5.16 -26.99
C TRP A 781 -12.26 -4.53 -27.46
N ARG A 782 -11.89 -3.38 -26.88
CA ARG A 782 -10.64 -2.67 -27.22
C ARG A 782 -9.41 -3.53 -26.90
N ALA A 783 -9.40 -4.18 -25.75
CA ALA A 783 -8.35 -5.11 -25.34
C ALA A 783 -8.23 -6.32 -26.28
N ARG A 784 -9.35 -6.91 -26.74
CA ARG A 784 -9.35 -7.99 -27.74
C ARG A 784 -8.70 -7.54 -29.04
N VAL A 785 -9.04 -6.34 -29.53
CA VAL A 785 -8.44 -5.76 -30.73
C VAL A 785 -6.95 -5.49 -30.53
N SER A 786 -6.57 -4.86 -29.41
CA SER A 786 -5.16 -4.60 -29.06
C SER A 786 -4.36 -5.89 -29.00
N LEU A 787 -4.89 -6.91 -28.32
CA LEU A 787 -4.25 -8.22 -28.18
C LEU A 787 -4.14 -8.94 -29.53
N TYR A 788 -5.22 -9.02 -30.31
CA TYR A 788 -5.21 -9.63 -31.64
C TYR A 788 -4.17 -8.96 -32.55
N THR A 789 -4.17 -7.63 -32.60
CA THR A 789 -3.21 -6.89 -33.44
C THR A 789 -1.79 -7.03 -32.93
N PHE A 790 -1.56 -7.15 -31.63
CA PHE A 790 -0.24 -7.46 -31.09
C PHE A 790 0.21 -8.87 -31.48
N LEU A 791 -0.59 -9.90 -31.18
CA LEU A 791 -0.26 -11.30 -31.44
C LEU A 791 -0.11 -11.62 -32.93
N SER A 792 -0.87 -10.94 -33.79
CA SER A 792 -0.73 -11.07 -35.25
C SER A 792 0.61 -10.54 -35.78
N ASN A 793 1.29 -9.68 -35.02
CA ASN A 793 2.55 -9.04 -35.41
C ASN A 793 3.75 -9.49 -34.55
N CYS A 794 3.53 -10.27 -33.49
CA CYS A 794 4.53 -10.57 -32.46
C CYS A 794 4.47 -12.04 -32.02
N SER A 795 5.64 -12.63 -31.76
CA SER A 795 5.76 -13.94 -31.10
C SER A 795 6.06 -13.77 -29.61
N THR A 796 5.05 -13.59 -28.77
CA THR A 796 5.20 -13.57 -27.30
C THR A 796 4.33 -14.66 -26.65
N PRO A 797 4.88 -15.58 -25.86
CA PRO A 797 4.15 -16.75 -25.38
C PRO A 797 3.25 -16.48 -24.15
N THR A 798 3.51 -15.42 -23.38
CA THR A 798 2.83 -15.17 -22.10
C THR A 798 2.22 -13.78 -22.04
N ILE A 799 0.96 -13.72 -21.60
CA ILE A 799 0.21 -12.48 -21.46
C ILE A 799 -0.24 -12.35 -20.00
N TYR A 800 0.10 -11.23 -19.39
CA TYR A 800 -0.35 -10.86 -18.06
C TYR A 800 -1.52 -9.88 -18.17
N PHE A 801 -2.58 -10.16 -17.43
CA PHE A 801 -3.74 -9.29 -17.29
C PHE A 801 -3.83 -8.75 -15.88
N LEU A 802 -4.13 -7.46 -15.77
CA LEU A 802 -4.56 -6.85 -14.53
C LEU A 802 -6.07 -6.55 -14.63
N ASP A 803 -6.88 -7.61 -14.51
CA ASP A 803 -8.34 -7.53 -14.44
C ASP A 803 -8.87 -8.44 -13.33
N PRO A 804 -9.65 -7.92 -12.37
CA PRO A 804 -10.36 -8.76 -11.40
C PRO A 804 -11.37 -9.74 -12.05
N PHE A 805 -11.72 -9.57 -13.32
CA PHE A 805 -12.77 -10.32 -14.03
C PHE A 805 -12.40 -10.64 -15.49
N VAL A 806 -11.49 -11.59 -15.71
CA VAL A 806 -11.25 -12.07 -17.08
C VAL A 806 -12.38 -13.00 -17.51
N SER A 807 -13.08 -12.59 -18.56
CA SER A 807 -13.87 -13.45 -19.43
C SER A 807 -12.95 -14.14 -20.45
N LEU A 808 -13.33 -15.36 -20.83
CA LEU A 808 -12.63 -16.45 -21.56
C LEU A 808 -11.84 -16.12 -22.86
N TYR A 809 -11.40 -14.90 -23.12
CA TYR A 809 -10.99 -14.44 -24.45
C TYR A 809 -9.48 -14.45 -24.73
N ALA A 810 -8.67 -15.19 -23.98
CA ALA A 810 -7.31 -15.45 -24.42
C ALA A 810 -7.29 -16.68 -25.34
N PRO A 811 -6.55 -16.65 -26.46
CA PRO A 811 -6.55 -17.79 -27.38
C PRO A 811 -5.99 -19.02 -26.66
N LYS A 812 -6.55 -20.21 -26.90
CA LYS A 812 -6.25 -21.44 -26.12
C LYS A 812 -4.77 -21.81 -26.08
N ASP A 813 -4.00 -21.35 -27.07
CA ASP A 813 -2.56 -21.59 -27.22
C ASP A 813 -1.67 -20.68 -26.36
N TYR A 814 -2.22 -19.66 -25.70
CA TYR A 814 -1.46 -18.72 -24.88
C TYR A 814 -1.70 -18.92 -23.39
N VAL A 815 -0.65 -18.74 -22.60
CA VAL A 815 -0.76 -18.74 -21.14
C VAL A 815 -1.20 -17.34 -20.68
N SER A 816 -2.40 -17.27 -20.12
CA SER A 816 -2.92 -16.04 -19.53
C SER A 816 -2.79 -16.08 -18.02
N ILE A 817 -2.07 -15.10 -17.48
CA ILE A 817 -1.84 -14.95 -16.05
C ILE A 817 -2.57 -13.70 -15.59
N ILE A 818 -3.51 -13.88 -14.67
CA ILE A 818 -4.30 -12.80 -14.10
C ILE A 818 -3.71 -12.50 -12.74
N LEU A 819 -3.07 -11.33 -12.64
CA LEU A 819 -2.34 -10.95 -11.46
C LEU A 819 -3.28 -10.78 -10.26
N PRO A 820 -2.80 -11.08 -9.04
CA PRO A 820 -3.51 -10.77 -7.81
C PRO A 820 -3.90 -9.28 -7.73
N VAL A 821 -5.02 -8.96 -7.06
CA VAL A 821 -5.40 -7.59 -6.70
C VAL A 821 -4.69 -7.21 -5.39
N PHE A 822 -3.39 -6.99 -5.47
CA PHE A 822 -2.52 -6.79 -4.32
C PHE A 822 -1.85 -5.41 -4.28
N THR A 823 -1.83 -4.78 -3.12
CA THR A 823 -1.03 -3.58 -2.83
C THR A 823 -0.31 -3.80 -1.51
N PRO A 824 1.00 -3.52 -1.42
CA PRO A 824 1.73 -3.60 -0.15
C PRO A 824 1.05 -2.80 0.96
N HIS A 825 1.11 -3.28 2.20
CA HIS A 825 0.40 -2.66 3.34
C HIS A 825 0.85 -1.21 3.63
N PHE A 826 2.07 -0.85 3.23
CA PHE A 826 2.61 0.51 3.35
C PHE A 826 2.26 1.43 2.18
N GLY A 827 1.71 0.88 1.09
CA GLY A 827 1.21 1.62 -0.07
C GLY A 827 -0.16 2.26 0.19
N PRO A 828 -0.55 3.30 -0.58
CA PRO A 828 -1.86 3.91 -0.42
C PRO A 828 -2.96 2.94 -0.85
N LYS A 829 -4.02 2.83 -0.03
CA LYS A 829 -5.22 2.07 -0.41
C LYS A 829 -5.92 2.83 -1.55
N PRO A 830 -6.07 2.23 -2.74
CA PRO A 830 -6.75 2.89 -3.85
C PRO A 830 -8.23 3.09 -3.50
N SER A 831 -8.77 4.26 -3.84
CA SER A 831 -10.18 4.58 -3.59
C SER A 831 -11.14 3.94 -4.61
N SER A 832 -10.60 3.37 -5.69
CA SER A 832 -11.35 2.65 -6.72
C SER A 832 -10.47 1.60 -7.41
N ASN A 833 -11.10 0.61 -8.05
CA ASN A 833 -10.39 -0.40 -8.85
C ASN A 833 -9.60 0.24 -10.01
N LEU A 834 -10.07 1.37 -10.57
CA LEU A 834 -9.27 2.10 -11.57
C LEU A 834 -7.92 2.51 -11.03
N LEU A 835 -7.92 3.18 -9.88
CA LEU A 835 -6.71 3.74 -9.32
C LEU A 835 -5.77 2.63 -8.87
N PHE A 836 -6.34 1.50 -8.41
CA PHE A 836 -5.58 0.29 -8.18
C PHE A 836 -4.83 -0.15 -9.44
N VAL A 837 -5.54 -0.27 -10.58
CA VAL A 837 -4.90 -0.76 -11.79
C VAL A 837 -3.94 0.26 -12.42
N LYS A 838 -4.32 1.54 -12.45
CA LYS A 838 -3.45 2.64 -12.86
C LYS A 838 -2.14 2.69 -12.09
N GLY A 839 -2.19 2.38 -10.80
CA GLY A 839 -0.97 2.28 -9.99
C GLY A 839 -0.21 0.99 -10.22
N GLY A 840 -0.94 -0.11 -10.46
CA GLY A 840 -0.38 -1.43 -10.68
C GLY A 840 0.75 -1.47 -11.70
N LYS A 841 0.58 -0.82 -12.86
CA LYS A 841 1.59 -0.83 -13.93
C LYS A 841 2.98 -0.32 -13.50
N TYR A 842 3.09 0.44 -12.41
CA TYR A 842 4.36 0.95 -11.93
C TYR A 842 5.01 0.05 -10.88
N TYR A 843 4.26 -0.56 -9.96
CA TYR A 843 4.88 -1.39 -8.92
C TYR A 843 4.90 -2.89 -9.25
N TYR A 844 3.95 -3.44 -10.01
CA TYR A 844 3.94 -4.88 -10.37
C TYR A 844 5.22 -5.34 -11.08
N PRO A 845 5.78 -4.60 -12.07
CA PRO A 845 6.98 -5.03 -12.79
C PRO A 845 8.16 -5.39 -11.91
N GLY A 846 8.43 -4.60 -10.86
CA GLY A 846 9.53 -4.91 -9.95
C GLY A 846 9.11 -5.64 -8.66
N LEU A 847 7.82 -5.86 -8.43
CA LEU A 847 7.33 -6.46 -7.18
C LEU A 847 6.86 -7.92 -7.33
N LEU A 848 6.03 -8.23 -8.33
CA LEU A 848 5.38 -9.55 -8.43
C LEU A 848 5.67 -10.27 -9.75
N MET A 849 6.04 -9.55 -10.80
CA MET A 849 6.40 -10.16 -12.08
C MET A 849 7.57 -11.11 -11.94
N HIS A 850 7.49 -12.29 -12.56
CA HIS A 850 8.53 -13.32 -12.42
C HIS A 850 9.87 -12.88 -13.00
N SER A 851 10.96 -13.23 -12.30
CA SER A 851 12.32 -12.84 -12.63
C SER A 851 12.90 -13.49 -13.89
N PHE A 852 12.21 -14.47 -14.48
CA PHE A 852 12.66 -15.09 -15.72
C PHE A 852 12.42 -14.22 -16.96
N TYR A 853 11.72 -13.09 -16.83
CA TYR A 853 11.68 -12.07 -17.88
C TYR A 853 12.70 -10.98 -17.57
N ASP A 854 13.58 -10.67 -18.52
CA ASP A 854 14.39 -9.46 -18.45
C ASP A 854 13.51 -8.21 -18.73
N LYS A 855 12.56 -8.34 -19.66
CA LYS A 855 11.75 -7.22 -20.16
C LYS A 855 10.26 -7.48 -20.15
N ILE A 856 9.51 -6.44 -19.80
CA ILE A 856 8.05 -6.45 -19.80
C ILE A 856 7.53 -5.25 -20.59
N ILE A 857 6.67 -5.53 -21.56
CA ILE A 857 5.99 -4.51 -22.35
C ILE A 857 4.61 -4.27 -21.72
N PHE A 858 4.36 -3.05 -21.25
CA PHE A 858 3.03 -2.58 -20.90
C PHE A 858 2.35 -2.03 -22.15
N ALA A 859 1.11 -2.47 -22.42
CA ALA A 859 0.26 -1.92 -23.46
C ALA A 859 -1.15 -1.62 -22.94
N ASP A 860 -1.63 -0.40 -23.19
CA ASP A 860 -3.01 0.03 -22.92
C ASP A 860 -4.01 -0.70 -23.82
N GLU A 861 -5.23 -0.94 -23.32
CA GLU A 861 -6.30 -1.56 -24.11
C GLU A 861 -6.68 -0.77 -25.36
N ALA A 862 -6.40 0.55 -25.39
CA ALA A 862 -6.76 1.43 -26.49
C ALA A 862 -5.77 1.39 -27.67
N LEU A 863 -4.67 0.63 -27.56
CA LEU A 863 -3.67 0.53 -28.61
C LEU A 863 -4.12 -0.37 -29.77
N VAL A 864 -3.74 0.01 -30.98
CA VAL A 864 -3.85 -0.82 -32.19
C VAL A 864 -2.47 -0.94 -32.80
N PHE A 865 -1.91 -2.15 -32.79
CA PHE A 865 -0.58 -2.42 -33.35
C PHE A 865 -0.65 -2.58 -34.87
N ARG A 866 0.25 -1.91 -35.58
CA ARG A 866 0.41 -2.01 -37.05
C ARG A 866 1.73 -2.66 -37.46
N GLY A 867 2.58 -2.97 -36.49
CA GLY A 867 3.85 -3.65 -36.70
C GLY A 867 4.33 -4.31 -35.41
N ASP A 868 5.53 -4.87 -35.44
CA ASP A 868 6.13 -5.60 -34.32
C ASP A 868 6.34 -4.69 -33.09
N GLY A 869 5.46 -4.84 -32.10
CA GLY A 869 5.51 -4.13 -30.82
C GLY A 869 6.70 -4.54 -29.95
N THR A 870 7.29 -5.73 -30.17
CA THR A 870 8.46 -6.20 -29.39
C THR A 870 9.74 -5.45 -29.74
N ARG A 871 9.75 -4.67 -30.83
CA ARG A 871 10.88 -3.82 -31.20
C ARG A 871 11.32 -2.88 -30.08
N ILE A 872 10.38 -2.41 -29.24
CA ILE A 872 10.71 -1.55 -28.10
C ILE A 872 11.54 -2.27 -27.03
N ALA A 873 11.43 -3.59 -26.91
CA ALA A 873 12.26 -4.39 -26.01
C ALA A 873 13.68 -4.62 -26.57
N ARG A 874 13.86 -4.52 -27.90
CA ARG A 874 15.12 -4.80 -28.61
C ARG A 874 16.03 -3.57 -28.81
N VAL A 875 15.60 -2.37 -28.38
CA VAL A 875 16.44 -1.16 -28.44
C VAL A 875 17.64 -1.26 -27.52
N ASP A 876 18.66 -0.43 -27.72
CA ASP A 876 19.76 -0.27 -26.76
C ASP A 876 19.29 0.52 -25.53
N TRP A 877 19.23 -0.15 -24.39
CA TRP A 877 18.76 0.42 -23.12
C TRP A 877 19.83 1.23 -22.39
N LYS A 878 21.12 1.02 -22.70
CA LYS A 878 22.24 1.55 -21.89
C LYS A 878 21.99 1.27 -20.40
N ASN A 879 21.82 2.32 -19.59
CA ASN A 879 21.52 2.24 -18.16
C ASN A 879 20.06 2.60 -17.82
N ALA A 880 19.17 2.69 -18.82
CA ALA A 880 17.77 2.96 -18.60
C ALA A 880 17.03 1.73 -18.07
N SER A 881 16.02 1.96 -17.25
CA SER A 881 15.16 0.92 -16.68
C SER A 881 13.73 0.98 -17.20
N VAL A 882 13.30 2.13 -17.73
CA VAL A 882 11.99 2.32 -18.34
C VAL A 882 12.19 2.91 -19.73
N CYS A 883 11.47 2.39 -20.70
CA CYS A 883 11.37 2.95 -22.03
C CYS A 883 9.94 3.47 -22.23
N ALA A 884 9.81 4.75 -22.57
CA ALA A 884 8.53 5.43 -22.64
C ALA A 884 8.48 6.39 -23.84
N VAL A 885 7.31 6.54 -24.45
CA VAL A 885 7.13 7.40 -25.62
C VAL A 885 6.91 8.84 -25.18
N GLU A 886 7.66 9.76 -25.78
CA GLU A 886 7.43 11.19 -25.61
C GLU A 886 6.11 11.59 -26.28
N TYR A 887 5.29 12.35 -25.56
CA TYR A 887 4.22 13.16 -26.15
C TYR A 887 4.82 14.50 -26.61
N PRO A 888 5.02 14.70 -27.93
CA PRO A 888 5.37 16.02 -28.42
C PRO A 888 4.08 16.82 -28.47
N ASP A 889 4.06 18.06 -27.98
CA ASP A 889 2.90 18.91 -28.23
C ASP A 889 3.25 20.11 -29.11
N LYS A 890 2.38 20.33 -30.09
CA LYS A 890 2.29 21.50 -30.95
C LYS A 890 1.58 22.67 -30.27
N ASN A 891 0.69 22.42 -29.32
CA ASN A 891 -0.18 23.42 -28.71
C ASN A 891 0.49 24.04 -27.48
N LYS A 892 0.88 25.32 -27.58
CA LYS A 892 1.42 26.11 -26.45
C LYS A 892 0.44 26.22 -25.26
N ASN A 893 -0.85 25.98 -25.49
CA ASN A 893 -1.92 26.13 -24.50
C ASN A 893 -2.38 24.82 -23.84
N SER A 894 -1.71 23.69 -24.07
CA SER A 894 -2.07 22.44 -23.37
C SER A 894 -1.61 22.47 -21.91
N ASN A 895 -2.40 21.85 -21.03
CA ASN A 895 -2.06 21.73 -19.61
C ASN A 895 -0.72 21.01 -19.39
N ILE A 896 -0.29 20.13 -20.31
CA ILE A 896 0.96 19.37 -20.27
C ILE A 896 2.22 20.26 -20.32
N ASN A 897 2.11 21.40 -21.01
CA ASN A 897 3.17 22.42 -21.09
C ASN A 897 3.00 23.56 -20.08
N SER A 898 2.05 23.44 -19.15
CA SER A 898 1.94 24.40 -18.05
C SER A 898 3.29 24.52 -17.33
N TRP A 899 3.60 25.75 -16.90
CA TRP A 899 4.84 26.03 -16.18
C TRP A 899 4.98 25.11 -14.96
N SER A 900 3.89 24.86 -14.22
CA SER A 900 3.88 23.96 -13.06
C SER A 900 4.35 22.55 -13.41
N LEU A 901 3.78 21.91 -14.44
CA LEU A 901 4.18 20.55 -14.83
C LEU A 901 5.59 20.48 -15.42
N LYS A 902 6.04 21.52 -16.13
CA LYS A 902 7.42 21.57 -16.66
C LYS A 902 8.45 21.69 -15.54
N THR A 903 8.18 22.55 -14.55
CA THR A 903 9.05 22.77 -13.39
C THR A 903 9.07 21.55 -12.47
N MET A 904 7.93 20.90 -12.25
CA MET A 904 7.85 19.63 -11.50
C MET A 904 8.75 18.53 -12.08
N ARG A 905 9.03 18.58 -13.39
CA ARG A 905 9.84 17.58 -14.10
C ARG A 905 11.26 18.06 -14.39
N ILE A 906 11.65 19.23 -13.85
CA ILE A 906 12.99 19.81 -14.05
C ILE A 906 13.29 19.95 -15.57
N GLY A 907 12.26 20.28 -16.37
CA GLY A 907 12.37 20.43 -17.82
C GLY A 907 12.49 19.14 -18.64
N ARG A 908 12.38 17.95 -18.03
CA ARG A 908 12.43 16.67 -18.76
C ARG A 908 11.19 16.45 -19.65
N PRO A 909 11.26 15.59 -20.69
CA PRO A 909 10.15 15.33 -21.61
C PRO A 909 8.87 14.82 -20.93
N TYR A 910 7.71 15.01 -21.59
CA TYR A 910 6.45 14.43 -21.11
C TYR A 910 6.22 13.10 -21.77
N HIS A 911 6.01 12.04 -20.99
CA HIS A 911 5.81 10.70 -21.50
C HIS A 911 4.36 10.24 -21.35
N THR A 912 3.91 9.42 -22.32
CA THR A 912 2.63 8.69 -22.24
C THR A 912 2.80 7.37 -21.50
N PRO A 913 1.82 6.95 -20.69
CA PRO A 913 1.79 5.62 -20.10
C PRO A 913 1.11 4.58 -20.99
N ALA A 914 0.68 4.93 -22.21
CA ALA A 914 -0.04 4.01 -23.10
C ALA A 914 0.82 2.81 -23.55
N LEU A 915 2.12 3.04 -23.80
CA LEU A 915 3.09 2.01 -24.16
C LEU A 915 4.37 2.24 -23.37
N LEU A 916 4.70 1.30 -22.49
CA LEU A 916 5.93 1.31 -21.69
C LEU A 916 6.67 -0.01 -21.88
N CYS A 917 7.98 0.01 -21.71
CA CYS A 917 8.74 -1.21 -21.49
C CYS A 917 9.58 -1.05 -20.22
N TYR A 918 9.71 -2.11 -19.44
CA TYR A 918 10.53 -2.16 -18.24
C TYR A 918 11.66 -3.15 -18.45
N CYS A 919 12.89 -2.78 -18.09
CA CYS A 919 13.99 -3.71 -17.85
C CYS A 919 13.98 -4.03 -16.35
N LEU A 920 13.55 -5.23 -15.95
CA LEU A 920 13.22 -5.53 -14.56
C LEU A 920 14.44 -5.48 -13.65
N SER A 921 15.59 -5.97 -14.14
CA SER A 921 16.87 -5.93 -13.45
C SER A 921 17.28 -4.49 -13.11
N MET A 922 17.21 -3.59 -14.08
CA MET A 922 17.55 -2.18 -13.88
C MET A 922 16.47 -1.42 -13.09
N TYR A 923 15.20 -1.74 -13.28
CA TYR A 923 14.09 -1.08 -12.60
C TYR A 923 14.07 -1.37 -11.10
N THR A 924 14.32 -2.62 -10.72
CA THR A 924 14.53 -3.01 -9.31
C THR A 924 15.86 -2.46 -8.77
N LYS A 925 16.93 -2.43 -9.58
CA LYS A 925 18.21 -1.82 -9.19
C LYS A 925 18.08 -0.34 -8.85
N GLN A 926 17.30 0.40 -9.64
CA GLN A 926 17.01 1.82 -9.45
C GLN A 926 15.80 2.07 -8.55
N ARG A 927 15.32 1.06 -7.80
CA ARG A 927 14.23 1.19 -6.81
C ARG A 927 12.93 1.77 -7.37
N GLY A 928 12.66 1.56 -8.66
CA GLY A 928 11.49 2.13 -9.34
C GLY A 928 10.14 1.84 -8.67
N PRO A 929 9.85 0.58 -8.25
CA PRO A 929 8.61 0.27 -7.54
C PRO A 929 8.48 1.00 -6.19
N GLU A 930 9.57 1.10 -5.43
CA GLU A 930 9.60 1.78 -4.12
C GLU A 930 9.33 3.27 -4.29
N TYR A 931 10.02 3.91 -5.24
CA TYR A 931 9.82 5.33 -5.52
C TYR A 931 8.39 5.64 -5.94
N TYR A 932 7.76 4.77 -6.75
CA TYR A 932 6.35 4.91 -7.07
C TYR A 932 5.45 4.84 -5.82
N LEU A 933 5.66 3.83 -4.95
CA LEU A 933 4.84 3.65 -3.74
C LEU A 933 4.99 4.83 -2.77
N ASP A 934 6.20 5.36 -2.60
CA ASP A 934 6.47 6.52 -1.76
C ASP A 934 5.86 7.80 -2.32
N LEU A 935 5.95 8.01 -3.64
CA LEU A 935 5.34 9.13 -4.32
C LEU A 935 3.80 9.07 -4.19
N SER A 936 3.22 7.90 -4.42
CA SER A 936 1.77 7.68 -4.31
C SER A 936 1.27 7.89 -2.88
N LYS A 937 2.02 7.42 -1.88
CA LYS A 937 1.71 7.63 -0.45
C LYS A 937 1.74 9.11 -0.06
N THR A 938 2.72 9.85 -0.57
CA THR A 938 2.87 11.30 -0.31
C THR A 938 1.67 12.06 -0.91
N LYS A 939 1.34 11.80 -2.17
CA LYS A 939 0.18 12.40 -2.86
C LYS A 939 -1.17 12.02 -2.23
N ALA A 940 -1.32 10.79 -1.74
CA ALA A 940 -2.52 10.36 -1.02
C ALA A 940 -2.72 11.14 0.30
N ARG A 941 -1.65 11.36 1.08
CA ARG A 941 -1.70 12.19 2.32
C ARG A 941 -2.02 13.65 2.01
N ALA A 942 -1.49 14.14 0.91
CA ALA A 942 -1.78 15.45 0.36
C ALA A 942 -3.26 15.64 -0.02
N ARG A 943 -4.06 14.58 -0.23
CA ARG A 943 -5.45 14.66 -0.74
C ARG A 943 -5.57 15.48 -2.04
N THR A 944 -4.48 15.62 -2.79
CA THR A 944 -4.52 16.24 -4.11
C THR A 944 -5.26 15.29 -5.04
N THR A 945 -6.41 15.71 -5.56
CA THR A 945 -7.15 14.94 -6.56
C THR A 945 -6.24 14.72 -7.77
N MET A 946 -6.04 13.47 -8.15
CA MET A 946 -5.27 13.12 -9.34
C MET A 946 -6.09 13.47 -10.59
N GLY A 947 -6.02 14.73 -11.02
CA GLY A 947 -6.74 15.21 -12.21
C GLY A 947 -6.27 14.52 -13.51
N PHE A 948 -5.02 14.05 -13.56
CA PHE A 948 -4.40 13.35 -14.70
C PHE A 948 -3.81 12.01 -14.24
N GLY A 949 -4.71 11.10 -13.85
CA GLY A 949 -4.37 9.80 -13.29
C GLY A 949 -3.36 9.03 -14.13
N ASP A 950 -2.35 8.45 -13.47
CA ASP A 950 -1.18 7.70 -13.96
C ASP A 950 -0.11 8.45 -14.78
N GLU A 951 -0.44 9.40 -15.64
CA GLU A 951 0.54 10.15 -16.44
C GLU A 951 1.48 11.00 -15.56
N GLU A 952 0.92 11.68 -14.54
CA GLU A 952 1.70 12.49 -13.61
C GLU A 952 2.72 11.64 -12.83
N TYR A 953 2.34 10.42 -12.43
CA TYR A 953 3.25 9.52 -11.72
C TYR A 953 4.42 9.06 -12.58
N LEU A 954 4.16 8.64 -13.83
CA LEU A 954 5.22 8.26 -14.76
C LEU A 954 6.23 9.40 -14.93
N ASN A 955 5.70 10.61 -15.10
CA ASN A 955 6.50 11.79 -15.38
C ASN A 955 7.24 12.35 -14.16
N LEU A 956 6.82 12.05 -12.94
CA LEU A 956 7.59 12.32 -11.72
C LEU A 956 8.59 11.19 -11.45
N LEU A 957 8.22 9.94 -11.72
CA LEU A 957 9.08 8.77 -11.54
C LEU A 957 10.36 8.87 -12.37
N GLN A 958 10.31 9.51 -13.54
CA GLN A 958 11.48 9.73 -14.38
C GLN A 958 12.60 10.51 -13.67
N LEU A 959 12.31 11.24 -12.59
CA LEU A 959 13.31 11.98 -11.82
C LEU A 959 14.20 11.05 -10.98
N LYS A 960 13.69 9.88 -10.62
CA LYS A 960 14.36 8.86 -9.80
C LYS A 960 14.87 7.67 -10.61
N VAL A 961 14.23 7.45 -11.74
CA VAL A 961 14.43 6.27 -12.57
C VAL A 961 14.87 6.73 -13.96
N GLN A 962 15.93 6.14 -14.48
CA GLN A 962 16.47 6.51 -15.78
C GLN A 962 15.53 6.03 -16.90
N PHE A 963 15.03 6.98 -17.67
CA PHE A 963 14.16 6.71 -18.81
C PHE A 963 14.97 6.70 -20.12
N LEU A 964 14.60 5.81 -21.02
CA LEU A 964 14.90 5.88 -22.44
C LEU A 964 13.67 6.47 -23.15
N THR A 965 13.81 7.70 -23.63
CA THR A 965 12.73 8.39 -24.33
C THR A 965 12.65 7.91 -25.78
N LEU A 966 11.53 7.32 -26.15
CA LEU A 966 11.23 6.95 -27.53
C LEU A 966 10.68 8.16 -28.29
N PRO A 967 11.01 8.28 -29.60
CA PRO A 967 10.48 9.36 -30.40
C PRO A 967 8.96 9.20 -30.56
N SER A 968 8.29 10.33 -30.67
CA SER A 968 6.85 10.43 -30.94
C SER A 968 6.35 9.76 -32.23
N SER A 969 7.26 9.29 -33.07
CA SER A 969 6.92 8.48 -34.24
C SER A 969 6.62 7.02 -33.90
N VAL A 970 6.86 6.56 -32.66
CA VAL A 970 6.58 5.17 -32.25
C VAL A 970 5.09 4.94 -32.03
N VAL A 971 4.44 5.79 -31.23
CA VAL A 971 2.99 5.71 -30.96
C VAL A 971 2.33 6.97 -31.47
N TYR A 972 1.26 6.82 -32.25
CA TYR A 972 0.51 7.95 -32.80
C TYR A 972 -0.78 8.22 -32.01
N ASP A 973 -0.98 9.48 -31.62
CA ASP A 973 -2.24 10.00 -31.09
C ASP A 973 -2.76 11.14 -31.96
N ALA A 974 -4.00 11.00 -32.44
CA ALA A 974 -4.65 11.99 -33.28
C ALA A 974 -4.89 13.34 -32.57
N GLN A 975 -5.00 13.34 -31.24
CA GLN A 975 -5.26 14.56 -30.46
C GLN A 975 -4.02 15.47 -30.35
N PHE A 976 -2.83 14.88 -30.18
CA PHE A 976 -1.61 15.62 -29.84
C PHE A 976 -0.57 15.67 -30.98
N MET A 977 -0.62 14.74 -31.93
CA MET A 977 0.48 14.56 -32.90
C MET A 977 0.14 14.98 -34.34
N LYS A 978 1.19 15.40 -35.07
CA LYS A 978 1.10 15.71 -36.52
C LYS A 978 0.64 14.47 -37.30
N ARG A 979 -0.42 14.60 -38.11
CA ARG A 979 -0.97 13.55 -39.00
C ARG A 979 0.09 12.78 -39.82
N LYS A 980 1.17 13.43 -40.26
CA LYS A 980 2.24 12.77 -41.03
C LYS A 980 2.98 11.66 -40.27
N LEU A 981 2.96 11.66 -38.93
CA LEU A 981 3.61 10.64 -38.10
C LEU A 981 2.83 9.31 -38.08
N ALA A 982 1.53 9.33 -38.38
CA ALA A 982 0.65 8.17 -38.32
C ALA A 982 1.07 7.00 -39.23
N LYS A 983 1.69 7.30 -40.39
CA LYS A 983 2.14 6.27 -41.34
C LYS A 983 3.31 5.43 -40.82
N ASN A 984 4.15 6.01 -39.98
CA ASN A 984 5.40 5.39 -39.51
C ASN A 984 5.27 4.81 -38.09
N ALA A 985 4.13 5.04 -37.43
CA ALA A 985 3.89 4.56 -36.08
C ALA A 985 3.64 3.06 -36.01
N ILE A 986 4.28 2.40 -35.04
CA ILE A 986 4.10 0.98 -34.77
C ILE A 986 2.75 0.70 -34.09
N ALA A 987 2.21 1.68 -33.36
CA ALA A 987 0.91 1.58 -32.70
C ALA A 987 0.15 2.92 -32.70
N HIS A 988 -1.18 2.84 -32.65
CA HIS A 988 -2.08 3.99 -32.65
C HIS A 988 -2.95 3.97 -31.38
N ILE A 989 -3.13 5.11 -30.70
CA ILE A 989 -4.03 5.26 -29.55
C ILE A 989 -5.42 5.64 -30.04
N ARG A 990 -6.46 4.88 -29.65
CA ARG A 990 -7.87 5.22 -29.93
C ARG A 990 -8.41 6.19 -28.87
N SER A 991 -8.12 7.48 -29.03
CA SER A 991 -8.43 8.52 -28.04
C SER A 991 -9.81 9.21 -28.21
N CYS A 992 -10.53 9.02 -29.32
CA CYS A 992 -11.89 9.58 -29.56
C CYS A 992 -12.53 9.08 -30.88
N ASP A 993 -13.84 9.33 -31.09
CA ASP A 993 -14.65 8.97 -32.29
C ASP A 993 -14.02 9.39 -33.64
N ASN A 994 -13.11 10.38 -33.64
CA ASN A 994 -12.37 10.79 -34.84
C ASN A 994 -11.25 9.81 -35.27
N SER A 995 -10.78 8.95 -34.36
CA SER A 995 -9.86 7.85 -34.72
C SER A 995 -10.59 6.75 -35.52
N ASP A 996 -11.88 6.56 -35.26
CA ASP A 996 -12.73 5.62 -36.00
C ASP A 996 -13.00 6.06 -37.44
N LYS A 997 -12.95 7.36 -37.76
CA LYS A 997 -13.02 7.84 -39.16
C LYS A 997 -11.88 7.32 -40.05
N TRP A 998 -10.72 7.01 -39.48
CA TRP A 998 -9.55 6.51 -40.22
C TRP A 998 -9.51 5.00 -40.35
N LEU A 999 -10.09 4.33 -39.36
CA LEU A 999 -10.16 2.90 -39.28
C LEU A 999 -11.53 2.38 -39.81
N GLY A 1000 -12.48 3.25 -40.13
CA GLY A 1000 -13.93 2.99 -40.26
C GLY A 1000 -14.37 1.88 -41.22
N THR A 1001 -13.65 1.63 -42.30
CA THR A 1001 -13.91 0.47 -43.19
C THR A 1001 -13.15 -0.79 -42.73
N LYS A 1002 -11.98 -0.62 -42.12
CA LYS A 1002 -11.17 -1.72 -41.57
C LYS A 1002 -11.64 -2.21 -40.21
N ILE A 1003 -12.34 -1.41 -39.40
CA ILE A 1003 -12.83 -1.84 -38.08
C ILE A 1003 -13.87 -2.92 -38.21
N ARG A 1004 -14.86 -2.80 -39.11
CA ARG A 1004 -15.86 -3.87 -39.28
C ARG A 1004 -15.23 -5.18 -39.74
N VAL A 1005 -14.23 -5.11 -40.63
CA VAL A 1005 -13.46 -6.27 -41.09
C VAL A 1005 -12.60 -6.84 -39.95
N LEU A 1006 -11.86 -6.00 -39.26
CA LEU A 1006 -11.05 -6.34 -38.09
C LEU A 1006 -11.91 -6.93 -36.97
N ASN A 1007 -13.13 -6.43 -36.77
CA ASN A 1007 -14.06 -6.96 -35.79
C ASN A 1007 -14.43 -8.40 -36.14
N LYS A 1008 -14.77 -8.65 -37.41
CA LYS A 1008 -15.08 -9.99 -37.92
C LYS A 1008 -13.87 -10.93 -37.83
N GLU A 1009 -12.67 -10.44 -38.16
CA GLU A 1009 -11.42 -11.20 -38.03
C GLU A 1009 -11.10 -11.54 -36.57
N VAL A 1010 -11.27 -10.59 -35.66
CA VAL A 1010 -11.09 -10.79 -34.21
C VAL A 1010 -12.09 -11.83 -33.70
N ASP A 1011 -13.37 -11.72 -34.07
CA ASP A 1011 -14.37 -12.69 -33.66
C ASP A 1011 -14.09 -14.08 -34.24
N ASN A 1012 -13.69 -14.19 -35.51
CA ASN A 1012 -13.27 -15.48 -36.08
C ASN A 1012 -12.04 -16.05 -35.36
N TYR A 1013 -11.00 -15.26 -35.13
CA TYR A 1013 -9.77 -15.70 -34.47
C TYR A 1013 -10.02 -16.25 -33.06
N PHE A 1014 -10.93 -15.64 -32.30
CA PHE A 1014 -11.26 -16.09 -30.95
C PHE A 1014 -12.35 -17.18 -30.91
N ASN A 1015 -13.13 -17.38 -31.98
CA ASN A 1015 -14.19 -18.41 -32.06
C ASN A 1015 -13.76 -19.70 -32.78
N GLU A 1016 -12.80 -19.63 -33.71
CA GLU A 1016 -12.25 -20.78 -34.44
C GLU A 1016 -11.20 -21.56 -33.62
N LEU A 1017 -10.78 -21.03 -32.46
CA LEU A 1017 -9.84 -21.64 -31.52
C LEU A 1017 -10.52 -22.22 -30.30
#